data_AF-A0A7C2SCB6-F1
#
_entry.id   AF-A0A7C2SCB6-F1
#
_cell.length_a   1.000
_cell.length_b   1.000
_cell.length_c   1.000
_cell.angle_alpha   90.00
_cell.angle_beta   90.00
_cell.angle_gamma   90.00
#
_symmetry.space_group_name_H-M   'P 1'
#
loop_
_entity.id
_entity.type
_entity.pdbx_description
1 polymer ?
#
loop_
_entity_poly.entity_id
_entity_poly.type
_entity_poly.pdbx_seq_one_letter_code
_entity_poly.pdbx_strand_id
1 'polypeptide(L)'
;MQDFSAGRGRRTRALGAAAALLAAALAGPAGAVELFEDRVEIHGYYEAQIRSIVRDFDFSDDWDLTQWWNVLSLEFEWAAAPDGIGPFDTVNVFSRVEVRYDCVWTRGCAIFPSVDAYGDRIRKLPKRLSDARRSGYQGTNYMGDIRHYYDVPFTDVNQTPDRARLRPSGERMPLEFFQTTIGAPFFGSSSYGLDGIPQTEDDPPFFYFEQMLRPHCDQWSLRQRPEGDENGAGAADILILDPACNYDTIGAAADKPNPFRAADFNPLIGGGGALALPYRPAPRLDWESRAPLAAGARGIYYPNFRLQQLLDEDELEPFPTKLRRSELAWNRGLSQQEQKELKELYVDLEMFDSRLWLRIGYQTIVWGKTELFRNQDQFNPQDVALGSLTSLEESRISLWAVRAVWSFYDVGPLNDVRLELAFNFDQFEPNDLGTCGEPYTVIAACALSVGQIAHGYFGIGLAGEIRPPDPWNDVEGVEAGLRLEWRWDRFSFAITDFYGYQDFPYVDTVFSYSRNVDPISGRPRHTMTQRPCLEEGDSGCLDADHAIDQHHANQQLFAMICANTVGIVPTLDPNACFANIFNSQVTVPDANPAPRVVVALNVIAQGDLDPTPFTQGGDVFAALAEFPADGSVQAAIAARHHLGLNKVTVNLNRDVNDGPVDYPAGHPLLDEADFATSVDLFYTALGASLSDKLTDFQEALLGCGPFYRTSCDLDGVDLLNAEASAVYQAFPNVEGTFDPDPTRHWDTTDRDRAQPGTVGFEGGPLCTRRVGDRTFVLPGCRGPGDPGYDPRIDGTTTNVAHPFTGQPFRNELGGVSWNLLMGLVGLSLPGRDFGDFEGPRHAPDRSEFDANDPFRRGGCSFREPQWCSAVTAFLGLSGVRRNDVRAGGNGRFGRRDFVWQSGGTGVLRYDKANILGFSMDFAEDVTKSNWGVEFTWVEDIHLADNDAFDGHSETDAFRLTISVDRPTFVNFLNANRTFFFNTQWFFEYQDDYGRGFLNDGPLDIFGVFAVSTGYFQDRLLPSIVVVYFVRNNSFAVLPEVSYRFSENFSATFGIAAFAGRDQLRRAPINDLAIVTDSFGRNAYRTSVQNGLAVIRERDEIFLRIKYTF
;
A
#
# COMPACT_ATOMS: atom_id res chain seq x y z
N MET A 1 -35.77 -32.58 -5.80
CA MET A 1 -35.79 -33.22 -7.14
C MET A 1 -34.53 -32.83 -7.90
N GLN A 2 -33.39 -33.24 -7.35
CA GLN A 2 -32.04 -33.14 -7.90
C GLN A 2 -31.64 -34.56 -8.35
N ASP A 3 -30.61 -34.71 -9.19
CA ASP A 3 -30.01 -35.99 -9.66
C ASP A 3 -30.43 -36.68 -10.98
N PHE A 4 -30.82 -35.96 -12.05
CA PHE A 4 -30.91 -36.64 -13.38
C PHE A 4 -30.34 -35.91 -14.61
N SER A 5 -29.66 -34.77 -14.52
CA SER A 5 -29.11 -34.07 -15.72
C SER A 5 -27.59 -34.14 -15.93
N ALA A 6 -26.80 -34.60 -14.94
CA ALA A 6 -25.33 -34.56 -15.00
C ALA A 6 -24.68 -35.53 -16.04
N GLY A 7 -25.42 -36.53 -16.53
CA GLY A 7 -24.89 -37.56 -17.43
C GLY A 7 -24.84 -37.19 -18.92
N ARG A 8 -25.62 -36.19 -19.37
CA ARG A 8 -25.70 -35.83 -20.81
C ARG A 8 -24.71 -34.74 -21.25
N GLY A 9 -24.22 -33.89 -20.34
CA GLY A 9 -23.28 -32.82 -20.66
C GLY A 9 -21.83 -33.28 -20.95
N ARG A 10 -21.38 -34.38 -20.31
CA ARG A 10 -20.04 -34.93 -20.54
C ARG A 10 -19.88 -35.60 -21.91
N ARG A 11 -20.92 -36.27 -22.41
CA ARG A 11 -20.88 -36.92 -23.74
C ARG A 11 -20.96 -35.91 -24.88
N THR A 12 -21.73 -34.83 -24.72
CA THR A 12 -21.88 -33.79 -25.76
C THR A 12 -20.63 -32.92 -25.93
N ARG A 13 -19.88 -32.62 -24.85
CA ARG A 13 -18.60 -31.89 -24.94
C ARG A 13 -17.45 -32.71 -25.50
N ALA A 14 -17.34 -33.99 -25.12
CA ALA A 14 -16.35 -34.90 -25.69
C ALA A 14 -16.64 -35.22 -27.18
N LEU A 15 -17.92 -35.30 -27.56
CA LEU A 15 -18.35 -35.41 -28.96
C LEU A 15 -18.08 -34.12 -29.74
N GLY A 16 -18.19 -32.94 -29.13
CA GLY A 16 -17.84 -31.65 -29.75
C GLY A 16 -16.34 -31.53 -30.05
N ALA A 17 -15.47 -31.90 -29.11
CA ALA A 17 -14.02 -31.92 -29.32
C ALA A 17 -13.59 -32.99 -30.34
N ALA A 18 -14.20 -34.18 -30.30
CA ALA A 18 -13.96 -35.22 -31.28
C ALA A 18 -14.50 -34.86 -32.68
N ALA A 19 -15.61 -34.13 -32.77
CA ALA A 19 -16.16 -33.62 -34.02
C ALA A 19 -15.35 -32.44 -34.58
N ALA A 20 -14.81 -31.56 -33.73
CA ALA A 20 -13.87 -30.52 -34.14
C ALA A 20 -12.53 -31.12 -34.60
N LEU A 21 -12.03 -32.16 -33.94
CA LEU A 21 -10.85 -32.92 -34.39
C LEU A 21 -11.11 -33.71 -35.67
N LEU A 22 -12.32 -34.28 -35.86
CA LEU A 22 -12.71 -34.91 -37.13
C LEU A 22 -12.93 -33.89 -38.24
N ALA A 23 -13.46 -32.69 -37.94
CA ALA A 23 -13.62 -31.60 -38.89
C ALA A 23 -12.27 -30.98 -39.28
N ALA A 24 -11.34 -30.84 -38.34
CA ALA A 24 -9.95 -30.45 -38.61
C ALA A 24 -9.18 -31.51 -39.41
N ALA A 25 -9.50 -32.80 -39.24
CA ALA A 25 -8.96 -33.89 -40.06
C ALA A 25 -9.63 -33.99 -41.46
N LEU A 26 -10.75 -33.29 -41.68
CA LEU A 26 -11.51 -33.27 -42.94
C LEU A 26 -11.50 -31.91 -43.64
N ALA A 27 -10.79 -30.92 -43.09
CA ALA A 27 -10.76 -29.58 -43.64
C ALA A 27 -9.98 -29.55 -44.97
N GLY A 28 -10.56 -28.89 -45.97
CA GLY A 28 -9.89 -28.56 -47.22
C GLY A 28 -8.73 -27.57 -47.02
N PRO A 29 -8.08 -27.12 -48.10
CA PRO A 29 -7.06 -26.07 -48.02
C PRO A 29 -7.61 -24.82 -47.30
N ALA A 30 -6.76 -24.07 -46.58
CA ALA A 30 -7.15 -22.78 -46.01
C ALA A 30 -7.70 -21.89 -47.12
N GLY A 31 -8.91 -21.39 -46.93
CA GLY A 31 -9.65 -20.69 -47.95
C GLY A 31 -10.78 -19.94 -47.27
N ALA A 32 -10.78 -18.62 -47.45
CA ALA A 32 -11.81 -17.76 -46.90
C ALA A 32 -13.20 -18.25 -47.33
N VAL A 33 -14.19 -18.11 -46.45
CA VAL A 33 -15.58 -18.34 -46.84
C VAL A 33 -16.05 -17.12 -47.62
N GLU A 34 -15.93 -17.20 -48.93
CA GLU A 34 -16.36 -16.17 -49.87
C GLU A 34 -17.89 -16.22 -50.07
N LEU A 35 -18.56 -15.09 -49.84
CA LEU A 35 -20.00 -14.91 -50.05
C LEU A 35 -20.26 -13.70 -50.94
N PHE A 36 -21.36 -13.75 -51.70
CA PHE A 36 -21.84 -12.65 -52.56
C PHE A 36 -20.86 -12.21 -53.68
N GLU A 37 -20.33 -13.16 -54.47
CA GLU A 37 -19.36 -12.88 -55.56
C GLU A 37 -18.09 -12.18 -55.02
N ASP A 38 -17.47 -12.79 -54.00
CA ASP A 38 -16.20 -12.36 -53.40
C ASP A 38 -16.24 -10.97 -52.75
N ARG A 39 -17.44 -10.52 -52.35
CA ARG A 39 -17.61 -9.24 -51.65
C ARG A 39 -17.46 -9.36 -50.14
N VAL A 40 -17.70 -10.56 -49.59
CA VAL A 40 -17.54 -10.84 -48.17
C VAL A 40 -16.55 -11.98 -48.02
N GLU A 41 -15.47 -11.73 -47.30
CA GLU A 41 -14.47 -12.72 -46.94
C GLU A 41 -14.49 -12.94 -45.43
N ILE A 42 -14.45 -14.22 -45.03
CA ILE A 42 -14.33 -14.61 -43.63
C ILE A 42 -13.10 -15.49 -43.51
N HIS A 43 -12.16 -15.04 -42.69
CA HIS A 43 -10.97 -15.80 -42.33
C HIS A 43 -10.81 -15.82 -40.82
N GLY A 44 -10.01 -16.75 -40.31
CA GLY A 44 -9.79 -16.81 -38.88
C GLY A 44 -8.88 -17.93 -38.44
N TYR A 45 -8.79 -18.08 -37.13
CA TYR A 45 -8.07 -19.19 -36.55
C TYR A 45 -8.68 -19.64 -35.22
N TYR A 46 -8.45 -20.91 -34.94
CA TYR A 46 -8.58 -21.48 -33.61
C TYR A 46 -7.19 -21.71 -33.02
N GLU A 47 -6.98 -21.28 -31.78
CA GLU A 47 -5.74 -21.49 -31.05
C GLU A 47 -6.02 -22.08 -29.67
N ALA A 48 -5.25 -23.10 -29.29
CA ALA A 48 -5.21 -23.60 -27.92
C ALA A 48 -3.82 -23.34 -27.33
N GLN A 49 -3.76 -22.63 -26.21
CA GLN A 49 -2.50 -22.28 -25.54
C GLN A 49 -2.54 -22.75 -24.09
N ILE A 50 -1.46 -23.41 -23.65
CA ILE A 50 -1.25 -23.82 -22.27
C ILE A 50 0.06 -23.20 -21.79
N ARG A 51 0.06 -22.57 -20.63
CA ARG A 51 1.24 -21.94 -20.02
C ARG A 51 1.33 -22.28 -18.55
N SER A 52 2.56 -22.49 -18.09
CA SER A 52 2.84 -22.74 -16.67
C SER A 52 4.01 -21.88 -16.21
N ILE A 53 3.88 -21.36 -14.99
CA ILE A 53 4.87 -20.48 -14.35
C ILE A 53 5.53 -21.20 -13.18
N VAL A 54 6.83 -20.96 -13.01
CA VAL A 54 7.62 -21.34 -11.84
C VAL A 54 8.59 -20.19 -11.51
N ARG A 55 9.14 -20.16 -10.30
CA ARG A 55 10.18 -19.19 -9.93
C ARG A 55 11.57 -19.79 -10.20
N ASP A 56 12.43 -19.03 -10.88
CA ASP A 56 13.85 -19.35 -11.14
C ASP A 56 14.11 -20.73 -11.77
N PHE A 57 13.13 -21.29 -12.50
CA PHE A 57 13.08 -22.70 -12.92
C PHE A 57 13.43 -23.71 -11.79
N ASP A 58 13.16 -23.37 -10.53
CA ASP A 58 13.42 -24.24 -9.40
C ASP A 58 12.38 -25.36 -9.34
N PHE A 59 12.80 -26.58 -9.68
CA PHE A 59 11.98 -27.79 -9.60
C PHE A 59 11.56 -28.15 -8.16
N SER A 60 12.14 -27.51 -7.15
CA SER A 60 11.67 -27.60 -5.76
C SER A 60 10.43 -26.74 -5.50
N ASP A 61 10.14 -25.75 -6.34
CA ASP A 61 8.92 -24.94 -6.31
C ASP A 61 7.75 -25.68 -7.00
N ASP A 62 6.53 -25.17 -6.85
CA ASP A 62 5.33 -25.68 -7.47
C ASP A 62 5.15 -25.04 -8.86
N TRP A 63 5.01 -25.89 -9.88
CA TRP A 63 4.59 -25.46 -11.22
C TRP A 63 3.12 -25.08 -11.21
N ASP A 64 2.84 -23.82 -11.54
CA ASP A 64 1.51 -23.24 -11.53
C ASP A 64 0.92 -23.24 -12.94
N LEU A 65 -0.29 -23.76 -13.13
CA LEU A 65 -0.99 -23.69 -14.41
C LEU A 65 -1.75 -22.36 -14.47
N THR A 66 -1.13 -21.37 -15.11
CA THR A 66 -1.59 -19.98 -15.11
C THR A 66 -2.44 -19.62 -16.32
N GLN A 67 -2.41 -20.43 -17.38
CA GLN A 67 -3.18 -20.19 -18.58
C GLN A 67 -3.55 -21.51 -19.27
N TRP A 68 -4.81 -21.64 -19.66
CA TRP A 68 -5.24 -22.64 -20.63
C TRP A 68 -6.35 -22.06 -21.51
N TRP A 69 -5.91 -21.34 -22.54
CA TRP A 69 -6.76 -20.63 -23.48
C TRP A 69 -7.23 -21.50 -24.63
N ASN A 70 -8.45 -21.20 -25.04
CA ASN A 70 -9.05 -21.60 -26.30
C ASN A 70 -9.52 -20.30 -26.96
N VAL A 71 -8.84 -19.89 -28.01
CA VAL A 71 -9.07 -18.63 -28.72
C VAL A 71 -9.67 -18.93 -30.08
N LEU A 72 -10.74 -18.23 -30.43
CA LEU A 72 -11.32 -18.20 -31.75
C LEU A 72 -11.30 -16.75 -32.24
N SER A 73 -10.48 -16.44 -33.24
CA SER A 73 -10.49 -15.14 -33.93
C SER A 73 -11.22 -15.29 -35.26
N LEU A 74 -12.19 -14.42 -35.51
CA LEU A 74 -12.95 -14.33 -36.74
C LEU A 74 -12.82 -12.91 -37.29
N GLU A 75 -12.36 -12.81 -38.53
CA GLU A 75 -12.21 -11.56 -39.25
C GLU A 75 -13.18 -11.57 -40.44
N PHE A 76 -13.92 -10.47 -40.57
CA PHE A 76 -14.92 -10.28 -41.61
C PHE A 76 -14.54 -9.03 -42.39
N GLU A 77 -14.33 -9.22 -43.69
CA GLU A 77 -14.08 -8.14 -44.63
C GLU A 77 -15.26 -8.03 -45.57
N TRP A 78 -15.79 -6.82 -45.74
CA TRP A 78 -16.89 -6.55 -46.65
C TRP A 78 -16.58 -5.36 -47.55
N ALA A 79 -16.39 -5.64 -48.84
CA ALA A 79 -16.32 -4.63 -49.89
C ALA A 79 -17.73 -4.13 -50.24
N ALA A 80 -18.22 -3.14 -49.49
CA ALA A 80 -19.58 -2.62 -49.63
C ALA A 80 -19.79 -1.90 -50.98
N ALA A 81 -18.79 -1.12 -51.42
CA ALA A 81 -18.77 -0.47 -52.72
C ALA A 81 -17.35 -0.49 -53.33
N PRO A 82 -16.91 -1.64 -53.90
CA PRO A 82 -15.56 -1.78 -54.46
C PRO A 82 -15.34 -0.94 -55.72
N ASP A 83 -16.42 -0.66 -56.47
CA ASP A 83 -16.41 0.18 -57.68
C ASP A 83 -16.81 1.65 -57.39
N GLY A 84 -16.92 2.02 -56.11
CA GLY A 84 -17.32 3.35 -55.65
C GLY A 84 -18.82 3.62 -55.59
N ILE A 85 -19.21 4.62 -54.79
CA ILE A 85 -20.59 5.11 -54.69
C ILE A 85 -20.62 6.62 -54.40
N GLY A 86 -21.16 7.41 -55.33
CA GLY A 86 -21.26 8.85 -55.15
C GLY A 86 -19.87 9.52 -55.07
N PRO A 87 -19.54 10.26 -53.98
CA PRO A 87 -18.23 10.91 -53.82
C PRO A 87 -17.12 9.97 -53.32
N PHE A 88 -17.44 8.70 -53.05
CA PHE A 88 -16.49 7.71 -52.52
C PHE A 88 -15.99 6.80 -53.65
N ASP A 89 -14.67 6.67 -53.76
CA ASP A 89 -13.99 5.81 -54.73
C ASP A 89 -14.08 4.34 -54.31
N THR A 90 -13.94 4.07 -53.01
CA THR A 90 -14.17 2.74 -52.41
C THR A 90 -14.79 2.86 -51.02
N VAL A 91 -15.56 1.85 -50.61
CA VAL A 91 -16.09 1.69 -49.24
C VAL A 91 -15.90 0.26 -48.79
N ASN A 92 -15.09 0.06 -47.75
CA ASN A 92 -14.81 -1.24 -47.15
C ASN A 92 -15.16 -1.23 -45.66
N VAL A 93 -15.69 -2.35 -45.17
CA VAL A 93 -16.02 -2.53 -43.75
C VAL A 93 -15.21 -3.71 -43.24
N PHE A 94 -14.53 -3.52 -42.11
CA PHE A 94 -13.78 -4.56 -41.42
C PHE A 94 -14.35 -4.78 -40.03
N SER A 95 -14.43 -6.04 -39.60
CA SER A 95 -14.69 -6.36 -38.19
C SER A 95 -13.90 -7.58 -37.76
N ARG A 96 -13.36 -7.53 -36.54
CA ARG A 96 -12.66 -8.63 -35.89
C ARG A 96 -13.34 -8.96 -34.56
N VAL A 97 -13.75 -10.21 -34.42
CA VAL A 97 -14.35 -10.77 -33.22
C VAL A 97 -13.43 -11.85 -32.67
N GLU A 98 -13.04 -11.71 -31.41
CA GLU A 98 -12.11 -12.61 -30.75
C GLU A 98 -12.72 -13.18 -29.46
N VAL A 99 -12.96 -14.49 -29.45
CA VAL A 99 -13.54 -15.20 -28.32
C VAL A 99 -12.43 -15.99 -27.63
N ARG A 100 -12.14 -15.65 -26.37
CA ARG A 100 -11.16 -16.35 -25.54
C ARG A 100 -11.86 -17.07 -24.40
N TYR A 101 -11.54 -18.33 -24.17
CA TYR A 101 -12.00 -19.07 -22.99
C TYR A 101 -10.84 -19.71 -22.24
N ASP A 102 -10.67 -19.36 -20.97
CA ASP A 102 -9.61 -19.86 -20.11
C ASP A 102 -10.11 -20.92 -19.11
N CYS A 103 -9.54 -22.11 -19.22
CA CYS A 103 -9.87 -23.25 -18.38
C CYS A 103 -9.37 -23.13 -16.94
N VAL A 104 -8.39 -22.26 -16.62
CA VAL A 104 -7.82 -22.14 -15.25
C VAL A 104 -8.87 -21.67 -14.25
N TRP A 105 -9.71 -20.71 -14.65
CA TRP A 105 -10.84 -20.23 -13.85
C TRP A 105 -11.92 -21.29 -13.64
N THR A 106 -11.90 -22.41 -14.37
CA THR A 106 -12.95 -23.45 -14.27
C THR A 106 -12.43 -24.82 -13.88
N ARG A 107 -11.32 -24.88 -13.14
CA ARG A 107 -10.68 -26.13 -12.68
C ARG A 107 -10.33 -27.05 -13.84
N GLY A 108 -9.56 -26.49 -14.78
CA GLY A 108 -9.19 -27.15 -16.02
C GLY A 108 -10.41 -27.53 -16.84
N CYS A 109 -11.32 -26.59 -17.11
CA CYS A 109 -12.56 -26.86 -17.85
C CYS A 109 -13.44 -27.95 -17.21
N ALA A 110 -13.42 -28.03 -15.88
CA ALA A 110 -14.04 -29.07 -15.04
C ALA A 110 -13.48 -30.50 -15.25
N ILE A 111 -12.28 -30.61 -15.80
CA ILE A 111 -11.57 -31.88 -16.06
C ILE A 111 -10.60 -32.19 -14.92
N PHE A 112 -9.89 -31.19 -14.40
CA PHE A 112 -8.82 -31.36 -13.42
C PHE A 112 -9.10 -30.54 -12.15
N PRO A 113 -9.67 -31.17 -11.11
CA PRO A 113 -9.98 -30.48 -9.85
C PRO A 113 -8.76 -29.88 -9.15
N SER A 114 -7.55 -30.35 -9.45
CA SER A 114 -6.27 -29.87 -8.92
C SER A 114 -5.80 -28.54 -9.51
N VAL A 115 -6.52 -27.98 -10.49
CA VAL A 115 -6.27 -26.64 -11.03
C VAL A 115 -7.11 -25.66 -10.21
N ASP A 116 -6.60 -25.29 -9.03
CA ASP A 116 -7.32 -24.45 -8.06
C ASP A 116 -6.41 -23.44 -7.35
N ALA A 117 -5.42 -22.90 -8.09
CA ALA A 117 -4.60 -21.76 -7.68
C ALA A 117 -5.30 -20.41 -7.89
N TYR A 118 -6.29 -20.35 -8.78
CA TYR A 118 -6.98 -19.13 -9.21
C TYR A 118 -8.51 -19.25 -9.15
N GLY A 119 -9.19 -18.12 -8.99
CA GLY A 119 -10.65 -18.00 -9.01
C GLY A 119 -11.30 -18.00 -7.62
N ASP A 120 -12.61 -18.24 -7.59
CA ASP A 120 -13.44 -18.13 -6.38
C ASP A 120 -13.32 -19.32 -5.39
N ARG A 121 -12.46 -20.30 -5.67
CA ARG A 121 -12.36 -21.56 -4.90
C ARG A 121 -10.92 -22.05 -4.77
N ILE A 122 -10.04 -21.13 -4.41
CA ILE A 122 -8.61 -21.38 -4.25
C ILE A 122 -8.40 -22.33 -3.07
N ARG A 123 -7.52 -23.33 -3.24
CA ARG A 123 -7.21 -24.29 -2.16
C ARG A 123 -5.74 -24.60 -1.99
N LYS A 124 -4.91 -24.34 -3.00
CA LYS A 124 -3.48 -24.59 -2.91
C LYS A 124 -2.73 -23.48 -3.63
N LEU A 125 -1.94 -22.72 -2.88
CA LEU A 125 -1.09 -21.67 -3.41
C LEU A 125 0.29 -22.22 -3.79
N PRO A 126 0.83 -21.84 -4.96
CA PRO A 126 2.25 -22.02 -5.28
C PRO A 126 3.15 -21.32 -4.25
N LYS A 127 4.39 -21.80 -3.99
CA LYS A 127 5.25 -21.14 -2.97
C LYS A 127 5.54 -19.69 -3.36
N ARG A 128 5.72 -19.39 -4.66
CA ARG A 128 5.96 -18.02 -5.16
C ARG A 128 4.89 -17.01 -4.74
N LEU A 129 3.67 -17.45 -4.45
CA LEU A 129 2.60 -16.56 -4.00
C LEU A 129 2.51 -16.46 -2.47
N SER A 130 3.16 -17.36 -1.72
CA SER A 130 3.02 -17.50 -0.27
C SER A 130 4.33 -17.93 0.41
N ASP A 131 5.31 -17.03 0.52
CA ASP A 131 6.64 -17.30 1.08
C ASP A 131 7.11 -16.26 2.12
N ALA A 132 6.25 -15.33 2.51
CA ALA A 132 6.55 -14.35 3.55
C ALA A 132 6.90 -14.98 4.90
N ARG A 133 7.84 -14.34 5.62
CA ARG A 133 8.30 -14.72 6.97
C ARG A 133 8.11 -13.60 7.97
N ARG A 134 7.91 -13.97 9.24
CA ARG A 134 7.96 -13.00 10.34
C ARG A 134 9.35 -12.38 10.39
N SER A 135 9.43 -11.09 10.73
CA SER A 135 10.71 -10.37 10.83
C SER A 135 11.57 -10.88 11.99
N GLY A 136 10.93 -11.40 13.04
CA GLY A 136 11.59 -11.73 14.29
C GLY A 136 11.99 -10.51 15.12
N TYR A 137 11.62 -9.28 14.71
CA TYR A 137 11.90 -8.04 15.43
C TYR A 137 10.65 -7.43 16.05
N GLN A 138 10.85 -6.71 17.15
CA GLN A 138 9.87 -5.85 17.79
C GLN A 138 10.53 -4.52 18.15
N GLY A 139 10.10 -3.44 17.51
CA GLY A 139 10.90 -2.21 17.46
C GLY A 139 12.31 -2.52 16.94
N THR A 140 13.34 -1.97 17.58
CA THR A 140 14.75 -2.28 17.24
C THR A 140 15.27 -3.63 17.72
N ASN A 141 14.51 -4.37 18.53
CA ASN A 141 15.05 -5.54 19.25
C ASN A 141 14.67 -6.85 18.56
N TYR A 142 15.63 -7.76 18.41
CA TYR A 142 15.39 -9.10 17.89
C TYR A 142 14.79 -10.02 18.96
N MET A 143 13.66 -10.64 18.62
CA MET A 143 12.85 -11.49 19.50
C MET A 143 12.96 -12.99 19.18
N GLY A 144 13.31 -13.36 17.94
CA GLY A 144 13.69 -14.74 17.58
C GLY A 144 12.77 -15.53 16.65
N ASP A 145 11.55 -15.06 16.33
CA ASP A 145 10.60 -15.81 15.47
C ASP A 145 10.63 -15.36 14.01
N ILE A 146 11.23 -16.17 13.14
CA ILE A 146 11.40 -15.93 11.70
C ILE A 146 10.69 -16.98 10.83
N ARG A 147 9.73 -17.72 11.39
CA ARG A 147 8.98 -18.75 10.64
C ARG A 147 8.12 -18.12 9.53
N HIS A 148 7.75 -18.91 8.52
CA HIS A 148 6.81 -18.44 7.49
C HIS A 148 5.42 -18.21 8.08
N TYR A 149 4.69 -17.22 7.56
CA TYR A 149 3.33 -16.91 8.06
C TYR A 149 2.37 -18.10 8.00
N TYR A 150 2.54 -19.03 7.05
CA TYR A 150 1.73 -20.24 6.94
C TYR A 150 2.20 -21.42 7.82
N ASP A 151 3.42 -21.34 8.36
CA ASP A 151 3.99 -22.36 9.26
C ASP A 151 3.72 -22.05 10.73
N VAL A 152 3.31 -20.81 11.05
CA VAL A 152 3.02 -20.37 12.42
C VAL A 152 1.61 -20.87 12.78
N PRO A 153 1.47 -21.77 13.77
CA PRO A 153 0.16 -22.14 14.29
C PRO A 153 -0.57 -20.88 14.73
N PHE A 154 -1.89 -20.86 14.57
CA PHE A 154 -2.70 -19.71 15.01
C PHE A 154 -2.46 -19.34 16.49
N THR A 155 -2.22 -20.34 17.34
CA THR A 155 -1.87 -20.21 18.77
C THR A 155 -0.51 -19.54 19.05
N ASP A 156 0.35 -19.40 18.04
CA ASP A 156 1.68 -18.77 18.15
C ASP A 156 1.69 -17.36 17.50
N VAL A 157 0.64 -17.02 16.75
CA VAL A 157 0.38 -15.64 16.32
C VAL A 157 -0.16 -14.83 17.50
N ASN A 158 -0.76 -15.49 18.51
CA ASN A 158 -0.96 -14.97 19.87
C ASN A 158 -1.20 -16.07 20.92
N GLN A 159 -0.57 -15.94 22.09
CA GLN A 159 -0.80 -16.71 23.33
C GLN A 159 -2.31 -16.68 23.69
N THR A 160 -3.10 -17.73 23.96
CA THR A 160 -2.90 -19.14 24.38
C THR A 160 -4.07 -20.07 23.86
N PRO A 161 -4.53 -21.20 24.49
CA PRO A 161 -4.62 -22.50 23.82
C PRO A 161 -6.05 -23.07 23.70
N ASP A 162 -6.54 -23.35 22.48
CA ASP A 162 -7.11 -24.66 22.10
C ASP A 162 -7.68 -24.59 20.68
N ARG A 163 -6.99 -25.23 19.73
CA ARG A 163 -7.56 -25.96 18.59
C ARG A 163 -6.40 -26.51 17.76
N ALA A 164 -5.91 -27.68 18.15
CA ALA A 164 -4.96 -28.49 17.40
C ALA A 164 -5.52 -29.02 16.04
N ARG A 165 -6.46 -28.31 15.41
CA ARG A 165 -7.14 -28.70 14.16
C ARG A 165 -6.97 -27.73 12.99
N LEU A 166 -6.23 -26.63 13.14
CA LEU A 166 -6.07 -25.68 12.04
C LEU A 166 -4.68 -25.80 11.43
N ARG A 167 -4.67 -26.45 10.26
CA ARG A 167 -3.59 -26.63 9.27
C ARG A 167 -2.57 -27.74 9.58
N PRO A 168 -2.62 -28.87 8.85
CA PRO A 168 -1.43 -29.69 8.66
C PRO A 168 -0.33 -28.79 8.07
N SER A 169 0.83 -28.72 8.71
CA SER A 169 1.99 -27.99 8.20
C SER A 169 2.22 -28.38 6.73
N GLY A 170 2.15 -27.41 5.80
CA GLY A 170 2.47 -27.60 4.39
C GLY A 170 1.31 -27.50 3.37
N GLU A 171 0.04 -27.30 3.79
CA GLU A 171 -1.08 -27.21 2.83
C GLU A 171 -1.16 -25.89 2.01
N ARG A 172 -0.39 -24.83 2.35
CA ARG A 172 -0.34 -23.52 1.63
C ARG A 172 -1.72 -23.04 1.14
N MET A 173 -2.69 -23.03 2.04
CA MET A 173 -4.01 -22.44 1.78
C MET A 173 -3.96 -20.92 1.93
N PRO A 174 -4.86 -20.17 1.28
CA PRO A 174 -5.05 -18.74 1.53
C PRO A 174 -5.11 -18.40 3.02
N LEU A 175 -4.55 -17.25 3.37
CA LEU A 175 -4.66 -16.63 4.69
C LEU A 175 -6.01 -15.92 4.80
N GLU A 176 -6.63 -15.99 5.96
CA GLU A 176 -7.73 -15.09 6.31
C GLU A 176 -7.18 -13.69 6.61
N PHE A 177 -8.01 -12.65 6.51
CA PHE A 177 -7.56 -11.26 6.72
C PHE A 177 -6.79 -11.08 8.05
N PHE A 178 -7.32 -11.62 9.15
CA PHE A 178 -6.69 -11.54 10.47
C PHE A 178 -5.38 -12.33 10.61
N GLN A 179 -5.02 -13.18 9.64
CA GLN A 179 -3.74 -13.88 9.58
C GLN A 179 -2.68 -13.11 8.79
N THR A 180 -3.06 -12.04 8.10
CA THR A 180 -2.13 -11.19 7.33
C THR A 180 -1.36 -10.23 8.24
N THR A 181 -0.27 -9.64 7.74
CA THR A 181 0.51 -8.62 8.47
C THR A 181 -0.29 -7.36 8.79
N ILE A 182 -1.27 -7.01 7.96
CA ILE A 182 -2.13 -5.84 8.16
C ILE A 182 -3.29 -6.16 9.12
N GLY A 183 -3.85 -7.37 9.04
CA GLY A 183 -4.97 -7.77 9.90
C GLY A 183 -4.54 -8.18 11.29
N ALA A 184 -3.47 -8.98 11.44
CA ALA A 184 -3.06 -9.57 12.71
C ALA A 184 -2.95 -8.59 13.90
N PRO A 185 -2.42 -7.35 13.74
CA PRO A 185 -2.38 -6.37 14.85
C PRO A 185 -3.76 -6.00 15.41
N PHE A 186 -4.83 -6.09 14.62
CA PHE A 186 -6.19 -5.76 15.06
C PHE A 186 -6.85 -6.89 15.85
N PHE A 187 -6.49 -8.14 15.59
CA PHE A 187 -7.13 -9.34 16.16
C PHE A 187 -6.28 -10.01 17.24
N GLY A 188 -5.20 -9.36 17.68
CA GLY A 188 -4.15 -10.01 18.44
C GLY A 188 -4.16 -9.79 19.95
N SER A 189 -4.18 -10.89 20.73
CA SER A 189 -3.97 -11.08 22.19
C SER A 189 -4.67 -10.18 23.21
N SER A 190 -5.36 -9.13 22.82
CA SER A 190 -5.98 -8.20 23.77
C SER A 190 -7.37 -7.74 23.37
N SER A 191 -7.75 -7.88 22.09
CA SER A 191 -9.07 -7.49 21.58
C SER A 191 -10.13 -8.59 21.74
N TYR A 192 -9.98 -9.45 22.75
CA TYR A 192 -11.00 -10.42 23.11
C TYR A 192 -12.12 -9.64 23.81
N GLY A 193 -13.37 -9.88 23.42
CA GLY A 193 -14.53 -9.23 24.01
C GLY A 193 -14.63 -9.40 25.52
N LEU A 194 -15.78 -9.00 26.09
CA LEU A 194 -15.97 -9.05 27.55
C LEU A 194 -15.90 -10.47 28.13
N ASP A 195 -16.08 -11.49 27.30
CA ASP A 195 -15.98 -12.89 27.71
C ASP A 195 -14.54 -13.46 27.71
N GLY A 196 -13.57 -12.72 27.16
CA GLY A 196 -12.17 -13.14 27.04
C GLY A 196 -11.95 -14.32 26.09
N ILE A 197 -12.93 -14.66 25.25
CA ILE A 197 -12.87 -15.74 24.27
C ILE A 197 -12.62 -15.15 22.87
N PRO A 198 -11.59 -15.58 22.14
CA PRO A 198 -11.37 -15.10 20.78
C PRO A 198 -12.40 -15.63 19.77
N GLN A 199 -12.68 -14.82 18.76
CA GLN A 199 -13.50 -15.08 17.58
C GLN A 199 -14.98 -15.31 17.86
N THR A 200 -15.51 -14.62 18.85
CA THR A 200 -16.94 -14.61 19.20
C THR A 200 -17.63 -13.37 18.63
N GLU A 201 -18.97 -13.37 18.66
CA GLU A 201 -19.76 -12.25 18.14
C GLU A 201 -19.57 -10.94 18.94
N ASP A 202 -19.00 -11.01 20.14
CA ASP A 202 -18.71 -9.87 21.02
C ASP A 202 -17.30 -9.29 20.88
N ASP A 203 -16.49 -9.79 19.93
CA ASP A 203 -15.17 -9.23 19.63
C ASP A 203 -15.26 -7.95 18.75
N PRO A 204 -14.64 -6.83 19.16
CA PRO A 204 -14.65 -5.60 18.37
C PRO A 204 -14.11 -5.76 16.95
N PRO A 205 -12.97 -6.42 16.70
CA PRO A 205 -12.46 -6.60 15.34
C PRO A 205 -13.44 -7.34 14.41
N PHE A 206 -14.14 -8.37 14.91
CA PHE A 206 -15.12 -9.09 14.10
C PHE A 206 -16.32 -8.20 13.74
N PHE A 207 -16.78 -7.37 14.67
CA PHE A 207 -17.87 -6.42 14.46
C PHE A 207 -17.54 -5.30 13.44
N TYR A 208 -16.33 -4.73 13.51
CA TYR A 208 -15.94 -3.63 12.62
C TYR A 208 -15.49 -4.11 11.24
N PHE A 209 -14.82 -5.26 11.15
CA PHE A 209 -14.27 -5.80 9.90
C PHE A 209 -15.13 -6.88 9.24
N GLU A 210 -16.32 -7.22 9.76
CA GLU A 210 -17.27 -8.14 9.09
C GLU A 210 -17.46 -7.79 7.60
N GLN A 211 -17.43 -6.50 7.26
CA GLN A 211 -17.57 -6.01 5.90
C GLN A 211 -16.36 -6.36 4.99
N MET A 212 -15.13 -6.47 5.50
CA MET A 212 -14.00 -7.06 4.79
C MET A 212 -14.10 -8.59 4.72
N LEU A 213 -14.69 -9.22 5.74
CA LEU A 213 -14.90 -10.66 5.81
C LEU A 213 -16.13 -11.13 5.01
N ARG A 214 -16.75 -10.24 4.22
CA ARG A 214 -17.84 -10.56 3.26
C ARG A 214 -17.43 -11.70 2.33
N PRO A 215 -18.39 -12.43 1.72
CA PRO A 215 -18.09 -13.52 0.80
C PRO A 215 -17.08 -13.07 -0.26
N HIS A 216 -16.01 -13.84 -0.45
CA HIS A 216 -14.95 -13.63 -1.47
C HIS A 216 -13.81 -12.67 -1.09
N CYS A 217 -13.81 -12.01 0.08
CA CYS A 217 -12.70 -11.12 0.49
C CYS A 217 -11.84 -11.69 1.63
N ASP A 218 -11.96 -12.99 1.92
CA ASP A 218 -11.26 -13.71 2.98
C ASP A 218 -10.03 -14.50 2.48
N GLN A 219 -9.70 -14.42 1.18
CA GLN A 219 -8.59 -15.16 0.56
C GLN A 219 -7.39 -14.25 0.30
N TRP A 220 -6.41 -14.30 1.20
CA TRP A 220 -5.22 -13.46 1.15
C TRP A 220 -3.94 -14.29 0.99
N SER A 221 -2.89 -13.65 0.50
CA SER A 221 -1.53 -14.20 0.55
C SER A 221 -0.51 -13.13 0.88
N LEU A 222 0.63 -13.58 1.40
CA LEU A 222 1.78 -12.74 1.70
C LEU A 222 3.01 -13.28 0.97
N ARG A 223 3.64 -12.43 0.17
CA ARG A 223 4.87 -12.75 -0.56
C ARG A 223 6.03 -11.94 -0.01
N GLN A 224 7.14 -12.59 0.32
CA GLN A 224 8.33 -11.88 0.82
C GLN A 224 8.95 -11.03 -0.30
N ARG A 225 9.27 -9.76 -0.02
CA ARG A 225 10.19 -9.01 -0.88
C ARG A 225 11.64 -9.47 -0.59
N PRO A 226 12.41 -9.95 -1.59
CA PRO A 226 13.74 -10.53 -1.34
C PRO A 226 14.78 -9.58 -0.78
N GLU A 227 14.57 -8.26 -0.85
CA GLU A 227 15.44 -7.24 -0.23
C GLU A 227 14.74 -6.45 0.89
N GLY A 228 13.64 -6.97 1.44
CA GLY A 228 12.93 -6.34 2.55
C GLY A 228 13.86 -6.00 3.72
N ASP A 229 13.61 -4.88 4.41
CA ASP A 229 14.36 -4.46 5.59
C ASP A 229 14.47 -5.63 6.57
N GLU A 230 15.68 -6.17 6.74
CA GLU A 230 15.96 -7.36 7.56
C GLU A 230 15.53 -7.19 9.04
N ASN A 231 15.04 -6.00 9.45
CA ASN A 231 14.82 -5.62 10.84
C ASN A 231 13.53 -4.77 11.09
N GLY A 232 12.49 -4.92 10.27
CA GLY A 232 11.18 -4.25 10.45
C GLY A 232 10.00 -5.19 10.19
N ALA A 233 8.76 -4.80 10.51
CA ALA A 233 7.55 -5.59 10.26
C ALA A 233 7.56 -6.09 8.79
N GLY A 234 7.53 -7.40 8.60
CA GLY A 234 7.98 -8.06 7.37
C GLY A 234 7.48 -7.39 6.09
N ALA A 235 8.42 -6.89 5.27
CA ALA A 235 8.15 -6.30 3.96
C ALA A 235 7.65 -7.39 3.00
N ALA A 236 6.38 -7.72 3.14
CA ALA A 236 5.67 -8.66 2.31
C ALA A 236 4.65 -7.91 1.45
N ASP A 237 4.56 -8.29 0.18
CA ASP A 237 3.45 -7.88 -0.67
C ASP A 237 2.19 -8.61 -0.21
N ILE A 238 1.14 -7.84 0.02
CA ILE A 238 -0.18 -8.33 0.42
C ILE A 238 -1.00 -8.52 -0.85
N LEU A 239 -1.49 -9.73 -1.06
CA LEU A 239 -2.24 -10.11 -2.25
C LEU A 239 -3.67 -10.53 -1.87
N ILE A 240 -4.66 -9.94 -2.53
CA ILE A 240 -6.06 -10.38 -2.49
C ILE A 240 -6.25 -11.35 -3.65
N LEU A 241 -6.62 -12.60 -3.35
CA LEU A 241 -6.52 -13.67 -4.34
C LEU A 241 -7.79 -13.92 -5.15
N ASP A 242 -8.95 -13.50 -4.65
CA ASP A 242 -10.23 -13.64 -5.35
C ASP A 242 -10.57 -12.32 -6.06
N PRO A 243 -10.54 -12.27 -7.41
CA PRO A 243 -10.89 -11.06 -8.17
C PRO A 243 -12.37 -10.67 -8.05
N ALA A 244 -13.22 -11.52 -7.47
CA ALA A 244 -14.60 -11.18 -7.16
C ALA A 244 -14.74 -10.46 -5.80
N CYS A 245 -13.64 -10.28 -5.06
CA CYS A 245 -13.62 -9.54 -3.81
C CYS A 245 -14.14 -8.13 -4.06
N ASN A 246 -15.22 -7.80 -3.33
CA ASN A 246 -15.86 -6.51 -3.39
C ASN A 246 -15.79 -5.87 -2.01
N TYR A 247 -14.96 -4.85 -1.90
CA TYR A 247 -14.77 -4.07 -0.68
C TYR A 247 -15.31 -2.66 -0.86
N ASP A 248 -15.75 -2.08 0.25
CA ASP A 248 -16.23 -0.71 0.28
C ASP A 248 -15.00 0.23 0.20
N THR A 249 -15.00 1.17 -0.74
CA THR A 249 -13.82 2.01 -1.07
C THR A 249 -13.76 3.30 -0.27
N ILE A 250 -14.75 4.19 -0.38
CA ILE A 250 -14.82 5.45 0.37
C ILE A 250 -15.96 5.33 1.39
N GLY A 251 -15.68 5.67 2.65
CA GLY A 251 -16.70 5.70 3.69
C GLY A 251 -17.15 4.32 4.19
N ALA A 252 -16.33 3.27 4.03
CA ALA A 252 -16.64 1.93 4.55
C ALA A 252 -16.94 1.94 6.07
N ALA A 253 -16.24 2.80 6.81
CA ALA A 253 -16.40 2.97 8.26
C ALA A 253 -17.58 3.89 8.66
N ALA A 254 -18.36 4.42 7.70
CA ALA A 254 -19.32 5.49 7.98
C ALA A 254 -20.58 5.01 8.69
N ASP A 255 -21.00 3.77 8.42
CA ASP A 255 -22.15 3.14 9.04
C ASP A 255 -21.72 2.26 10.24
N LYS A 256 -20.67 2.66 10.96
CA LYS A 256 -20.16 1.99 12.16
C LYS A 256 -20.25 2.92 13.36
N PRO A 257 -20.71 2.44 14.55
CA PRO A 257 -20.80 3.27 15.76
C PRO A 257 -19.46 3.91 16.12
N ASN A 258 -19.47 5.19 16.48
CA ASN A 258 -18.25 5.88 16.90
C ASN A 258 -18.00 5.73 18.41
N PRO A 259 -16.81 5.29 18.86
CA PRO A 259 -16.52 5.08 20.28
C PRO A 259 -16.47 6.36 21.11
N PHE A 260 -16.43 7.55 20.50
CA PHE A 260 -16.37 8.84 21.19
C PHE A 260 -17.72 9.54 21.28
N ARG A 261 -18.76 9.04 20.60
CA ARG A 261 -20.08 9.64 20.61
C ARG A 261 -21.01 8.93 21.59
N ALA A 262 -21.41 9.61 22.65
CA ALA A 262 -22.33 9.09 23.66
C ALA A 262 -23.70 8.64 23.13
N ALA A 263 -24.14 9.17 21.99
CA ALA A 263 -25.39 8.77 21.35
C ALA A 263 -25.27 7.50 20.49
N ASP A 264 -24.05 7.14 20.07
CA ASP A 264 -23.83 5.99 19.20
C ASP A 264 -23.74 4.73 20.09
N PHE A 265 -24.83 3.96 20.14
CA PHE A 265 -24.87 2.71 20.91
C PHE A 265 -23.90 1.68 20.33
N ASN A 266 -22.97 1.21 21.16
CA ASN A 266 -22.07 0.11 20.82
C ASN A 266 -22.65 -1.21 21.38
N PRO A 267 -23.07 -2.14 20.51
CA PRO A 267 -23.70 -3.39 20.93
C PRO A 267 -22.77 -4.34 21.68
N LEU A 268 -21.45 -4.17 21.58
CA LEU A 268 -20.45 -5.05 22.23
C LEU A 268 -20.33 -4.76 23.73
N ILE A 269 -20.42 -3.49 24.13
CA ILE A 269 -20.23 -3.04 25.53
C ILE A 269 -21.52 -2.61 26.22
N GLY A 270 -22.66 -2.60 25.51
CA GLY A 270 -23.97 -2.34 26.10
C GLY A 270 -24.22 -0.87 26.51
N GLY A 271 -23.50 0.08 25.91
CA GLY A 271 -23.56 1.51 26.22
C GLY A 271 -23.24 2.40 25.02
N GLY A 272 -23.27 3.73 25.21
CA GLY A 272 -22.83 4.71 24.19
C GLY A 272 -21.33 5.00 24.27
N GLY A 273 -20.76 5.64 23.24
CA GLY A 273 -19.37 6.08 23.26
C GLY A 273 -19.03 7.05 24.39
N ALA A 274 -17.75 7.16 24.76
CA ALA A 274 -17.30 8.00 25.86
C ALA A 274 -16.19 8.98 25.41
N LEU A 275 -16.30 10.23 25.89
CA LEU A 275 -15.25 11.27 25.87
C LEU A 275 -14.89 11.86 24.50
N ALA A 276 -15.76 12.74 23.98
CA ALA A 276 -15.38 13.71 22.96
C ALA A 276 -14.64 14.91 23.61
N LEU A 277 -13.56 15.36 22.99
CA LEU A 277 -12.78 16.52 23.44
C LEU A 277 -12.82 17.65 22.39
N PRO A 278 -12.52 18.91 22.74
CA PRO A 278 -12.57 20.04 21.80
C PRO A 278 -11.78 19.83 20.51
N TYR A 279 -10.59 19.24 20.57
CA TYR A 279 -9.76 18.89 19.40
C TYR A 279 -9.75 17.38 19.08
N ARG A 280 -10.64 16.61 19.69
CA ARG A 280 -11.00 15.25 19.30
C ARG A 280 -12.52 15.12 19.28
N PRO A 281 -13.20 15.84 18.37
CA PRO A 281 -14.65 15.91 18.38
C PRO A 281 -15.28 14.60 17.89
N ALA A 282 -16.40 14.24 18.50
CA ALA A 282 -17.28 13.22 17.97
C ALA A 282 -18.03 13.75 16.72
N PRO A 283 -18.43 12.88 15.78
CA PRO A 283 -19.15 13.31 14.60
C PRO A 283 -20.53 13.89 14.95
N ARG A 284 -20.94 14.94 14.23
CA ARG A 284 -22.28 15.54 14.43
C ARG A 284 -23.39 14.63 13.91
N LEU A 285 -23.12 13.89 12.83
CA LEU A 285 -24.06 12.98 12.21
C LEU A 285 -23.99 11.59 12.84
N ASP A 286 -25.15 10.94 12.90
CA ASP A 286 -25.30 9.56 13.32
C ASP A 286 -24.79 8.58 12.28
N TRP A 287 -24.23 7.47 12.76
CA TRP A 287 -23.81 6.36 11.92
C TRP A 287 -25.00 5.78 11.16
N GLU A 288 -26.22 5.87 11.72
CA GLU A 288 -27.46 5.48 11.02
C GLU A 288 -28.06 6.59 10.14
N SER A 289 -27.46 7.79 10.08
CA SER A 289 -28.07 8.96 9.41
C SER A 289 -28.30 8.79 7.92
N ARG A 290 -27.54 7.90 7.26
CA ARG A 290 -27.54 7.69 5.79
C ARG A 290 -27.36 8.97 4.97
N ALA A 291 -26.78 10.02 5.54
CA ALA A 291 -26.40 11.24 4.81
C ALA A 291 -25.42 10.92 3.66
N PRO A 292 -25.35 11.72 2.58
CA PRO A 292 -24.28 11.57 1.59
C PRO A 292 -22.90 11.66 2.26
N LEU A 293 -21.90 10.93 1.74
CA LEU A 293 -20.53 10.95 2.31
C LEU A 293 -19.92 12.36 2.32
N ALA A 294 -20.30 13.20 1.34
CA ALA A 294 -19.89 14.59 1.26
C ALA A 294 -20.47 15.49 2.38
N ALA A 295 -21.51 15.02 3.10
CA ALA A 295 -22.09 15.77 4.23
C ALA A 295 -21.16 15.91 5.44
N GLY A 296 -20.04 15.17 5.46
CA GLY A 296 -19.00 15.24 6.49
C GLY A 296 -18.93 13.99 7.37
N ALA A 297 -18.21 14.12 8.49
CA ALA A 297 -17.95 12.99 9.38
C ALA A 297 -19.24 12.39 9.99
N ARG A 298 -19.30 11.06 10.02
CA ARG A 298 -20.38 10.25 10.62
C ARG A 298 -19.85 8.88 11.01
N GLY A 299 -20.36 8.29 12.08
CA GLY A 299 -19.83 7.03 12.58
C GLY A 299 -18.30 7.11 12.75
N ILE A 300 -17.55 6.11 12.29
CA ILE A 300 -16.07 6.17 12.33
C ILE A 300 -15.47 6.87 11.09
N TYR A 301 -16.26 7.23 10.09
CA TYR A 301 -15.77 7.95 8.91
C TYR A 301 -15.51 9.43 9.20
N TYR A 302 -14.25 9.87 8.99
CA TYR A 302 -13.82 11.27 9.09
C TYR A 302 -13.09 11.67 7.81
N PRO A 303 -13.79 12.23 6.80
CA PRO A 303 -13.12 12.72 5.61
C PRO A 303 -12.28 13.96 5.96
N ASN A 304 -11.06 14.03 5.41
CA ASN A 304 -10.32 15.28 5.44
C ASN A 304 -11.00 16.33 4.54
N PHE A 305 -10.75 17.61 4.79
CA PHE A 305 -11.43 18.70 4.06
C PHE A 305 -11.29 18.59 2.53
N ARG A 306 -10.14 18.12 2.03
CA ARG A 306 -9.90 18.05 0.58
C ARG A 306 -10.65 16.90 -0.05
N LEU A 307 -10.71 15.75 0.61
CA LEU A 307 -11.57 14.64 0.19
C LEU A 307 -13.04 15.05 0.18
N GLN A 308 -13.50 15.80 1.19
CA GLN A 308 -14.88 16.29 1.23
C GLN A 308 -15.20 17.19 0.02
N GLN A 309 -14.29 18.08 -0.37
CA GLN A 309 -14.43 18.91 -1.58
C GLN A 309 -14.58 18.05 -2.84
N LEU A 310 -13.69 17.07 -3.03
CA LEU A 310 -13.73 16.20 -4.20
C LEU A 310 -15.03 15.36 -4.27
N LEU A 311 -15.56 14.96 -3.12
CA LEU A 311 -16.86 14.26 -3.03
C LEU A 311 -18.05 15.19 -3.29
N ASP A 312 -17.97 16.46 -2.87
CA ASP A 312 -19.00 17.47 -3.17
C ASP A 312 -19.01 17.83 -4.66
N GLU A 313 -17.85 17.79 -5.31
CA GLU A 313 -17.64 18.07 -6.75
C GLU A 313 -17.96 16.88 -7.66
N ASP A 314 -18.20 15.68 -7.11
CA ASP A 314 -18.45 14.41 -7.83
C ASP A 314 -17.31 14.04 -8.82
N GLU A 315 -16.06 14.38 -8.47
CA GLU A 315 -14.87 14.16 -9.32
C GLU A 315 -14.22 12.78 -9.12
N LEU A 316 -14.60 12.05 -8.07
CA LEU A 316 -13.92 10.81 -7.67
C LEU A 316 -14.62 9.56 -8.16
N GLU A 317 -13.92 8.78 -8.98
CA GLU A 317 -14.36 7.45 -9.40
C GLU A 317 -13.64 6.36 -8.59
N PRO A 318 -14.36 5.34 -8.09
CA PRO A 318 -13.72 4.16 -7.50
C PRO A 318 -13.16 3.26 -8.60
N PHE A 319 -11.95 2.70 -8.37
CA PHE A 319 -11.42 1.67 -9.26
C PHE A 319 -12.40 0.50 -9.46
N PRO A 320 -12.58 0.00 -10.69
CA PRO A 320 -13.30 -1.23 -10.93
C PRO A 320 -12.49 -2.41 -10.37
N THR A 321 -12.97 -3.00 -9.27
CA THR A 321 -12.22 -4.02 -8.51
C THR A 321 -12.85 -5.41 -8.56
N LYS A 322 -14.04 -5.52 -9.17
CA LYS A 322 -14.85 -6.72 -9.10
C LYS A 322 -15.04 -7.36 -10.46
N LEU A 323 -14.45 -8.53 -10.64
CA LEU A 323 -14.66 -9.38 -11.81
C LEU A 323 -15.21 -10.74 -11.39
N ARG A 324 -16.31 -11.17 -12.03
CA ARG A 324 -16.85 -12.51 -11.78
C ARG A 324 -15.94 -13.52 -12.44
N ARG A 325 -15.79 -14.67 -11.79
CA ARG A 325 -15.13 -15.83 -12.38
C ARG A 325 -15.62 -16.19 -13.79
N SER A 326 -16.91 -16.01 -14.09
CA SER A 326 -17.42 -16.24 -15.45
C SER A 326 -16.90 -15.22 -16.46
N GLU A 327 -16.71 -13.96 -16.07
CA GLU A 327 -16.17 -12.92 -16.95
C GLU A 327 -14.70 -13.19 -17.25
N LEU A 328 -13.91 -13.51 -16.22
CA LEU A 328 -12.50 -13.91 -16.36
C LEU A 328 -12.31 -15.19 -17.17
N ALA A 329 -13.20 -16.18 -17.00
CA ALA A 329 -13.19 -17.39 -17.83
C ALA A 329 -13.41 -17.09 -19.33
N TRP A 330 -14.06 -15.98 -19.66
CA TRP A 330 -14.24 -15.49 -21.04
C TRP A 330 -13.26 -14.36 -21.41
N ASN A 331 -12.20 -14.15 -20.62
CA ASN A 331 -11.21 -13.08 -20.78
C ASN A 331 -11.85 -11.68 -20.91
N ARG A 332 -12.90 -11.42 -20.12
CA ARG A 332 -13.49 -10.09 -20.00
C ARG A 332 -12.82 -9.38 -18.82
N GLY A 333 -11.61 -8.86 -19.06
CA GLY A 333 -10.84 -8.05 -18.11
C GLY A 333 -11.44 -6.65 -17.94
N LEU A 334 -10.69 -5.71 -17.36
CA LEU A 334 -11.20 -4.36 -17.10
C LEU A 334 -11.47 -3.62 -18.42
N SER A 335 -10.55 -3.69 -19.38
CA SER A 335 -10.66 -3.04 -20.68
C SER A 335 -11.63 -3.71 -21.66
N GLN A 336 -12.18 -4.89 -21.34
CA GLN A 336 -13.13 -5.61 -22.21
C GLN A 336 -14.56 -5.67 -21.64
N GLN A 337 -14.89 -4.88 -20.63
CA GLN A 337 -16.25 -4.86 -20.06
C GLN A 337 -17.31 -4.37 -21.06
N GLU A 338 -16.98 -3.36 -21.87
CA GLU A 338 -17.92 -2.73 -22.78
C GLU A 338 -18.02 -3.45 -24.12
N GLN A 339 -16.91 -3.57 -24.86
CA GLN A 339 -16.86 -4.13 -26.21
C GLN A 339 -16.81 -5.67 -26.21
N LYS A 340 -16.52 -6.30 -25.08
CA LYS A 340 -16.47 -7.76 -24.89
C LYS A 340 -15.58 -8.44 -25.92
N GLU A 341 -16.15 -9.30 -26.76
CA GLU A 341 -15.40 -10.06 -27.77
C GLU A 341 -15.10 -9.25 -29.05
N LEU A 342 -15.59 -8.01 -29.17
CA LEU A 342 -15.28 -7.16 -30.32
C LEU A 342 -13.87 -6.56 -30.17
N LYS A 343 -12.97 -6.88 -31.10
CA LYS A 343 -11.60 -6.37 -31.10
C LYS A 343 -11.41 -5.16 -32.00
N GLU A 344 -12.01 -5.17 -33.19
CA GLU A 344 -11.98 -4.04 -34.14
C GLU A 344 -13.27 -3.98 -34.95
N LEU A 345 -13.73 -2.77 -35.28
CA LEU A 345 -14.86 -2.51 -36.18
C LEU A 345 -14.72 -1.12 -36.79
N TYR A 346 -14.44 -1.05 -38.09
CA TYR A 346 -14.27 0.23 -38.76
C TYR A 346 -14.70 0.20 -40.23
N VAL A 347 -14.89 1.40 -40.77
CA VAL A 347 -15.17 1.63 -42.18
C VAL A 347 -14.02 2.43 -42.78
N ASP A 348 -13.48 1.92 -43.89
CA ASP A 348 -12.49 2.58 -44.73
C ASP A 348 -13.18 3.20 -45.94
N LEU A 349 -12.88 4.48 -46.17
CA LEU A 349 -13.44 5.30 -47.24
C LEU A 349 -12.29 5.93 -48.03
N GLU A 350 -12.30 5.78 -49.35
CA GLU A 350 -11.40 6.52 -50.23
C GLU A 350 -12.18 7.57 -51.02
N MET A 351 -11.59 8.75 -51.20
CA MET A 351 -12.19 9.88 -51.92
C MET A 351 -11.13 10.65 -52.73
N PHE A 352 -11.62 11.41 -53.73
CA PHE A 352 -10.82 12.33 -54.55
C PHE A 352 -9.70 11.65 -55.34
N ASP A 353 -10.03 10.58 -56.06
CA ASP A 353 -9.07 9.73 -56.79
C ASP A 353 -8.05 9.09 -55.82
N SER A 354 -8.57 8.54 -54.70
CA SER A 354 -7.80 7.91 -53.61
C SER A 354 -6.75 8.84 -52.96
N ARG A 355 -6.94 10.16 -53.05
CA ARG A 355 -6.06 11.15 -52.37
C ARG A 355 -6.34 11.24 -50.88
N LEU A 356 -7.62 11.13 -50.51
CA LEU A 356 -8.05 11.09 -49.12
C LEU A 356 -8.44 9.66 -48.79
N TRP A 357 -7.78 9.09 -47.80
CA TRP A 357 -8.17 7.86 -47.13
C TRP A 357 -8.67 8.19 -45.73
N LEU A 358 -9.84 7.66 -45.36
CA LEU A 358 -10.50 7.96 -44.10
C LEU A 358 -10.97 6.65 -43.46
N ARG A 359 -10.53 6.40 -42.22
CA ARG A 359 -10.97 5.28 -41.39
C ARG A 359 -11.72 5.78 -40.17
N ILE A 360 -12.94 5.30 -39.97
CA ILE A 360 -13.81 5.68 -38.86
C ILE A 360 -14.30 4.42 -38.16
N GLY A 361 -14.08 4.34 -36.85
CA GLY A 361 -14.59 3.24 -36.02
C GLY A 361 -13.65 2.86 -34.88
N TYR A 362 -13.93 1.70 -34.29
CA TYR A 362 -13.15 1.08 -33.23
C TYR A 362 -11.91 0.39 -33.83
N GLN A 363 -10.74 0.98 -33.62
CA GLN A 363 -9.52 0.64 -34.37
C GLN A 363 -8.24 0.82 -33.54
N THR A 364 -7.16 0.21 -34.00
CA THR A 364 -5.80 0.53 -33.55
C THR A 364 -5.11 1.51 -34.52
N ILE A 365 -4.40 2.50 -33.99
CA ILE A 365 -3.61 3.50 -34.71
C ILE A 365 -2.14 3.32 -34.30
N VAL A 366 -1.32 2.88 -35.25
CA VAL A 366 0.10 2.56 -34.99
C VAL A 366 1.00 3.56 -35.69
N TRP A 367 1.79 4.31 -34.90
CA TRP A 367 2.76 5.28 -35.43
C TRP A 367 4.21 4.86 -35.27
N GLY A 368 4.52 4.08 -34.24
CA GLY A 368 5.87 3.54 -34.02
C GLY A 368 6.19 2.35 -34.92
N LYS A 369 7.49 2.06 -35.02
CA LYS A 369 8.10 1.03 -35.89
C LYS A 369 8.90 0.01 -35.08
N THR A 370 8.92 0.14 -33.76
CA THR A 370 9.63 -0.75 -32.84
C THR A 370 8.79 -1.97 -32.51
N GLU A 371 9.47 -3.08 -32.18
CA GLU A 371 8.81 -4.31 -31.75
C GLU A 371 8.87 -4.44 -30.23
N LEU A 372 7.85 -5.07 -29.63
CA LEU A 372 7.74 -5.43 -28.20
C LEU A 372 7.66 -4.25 -27.21
N PHE A 373 8.31 -3.12 -27.47
CA PHE A 373 8.27 -1.89 -26.66
C PHE A 373 7.88 -0.69 -27.51
N ARG A 374 7.15 0.26 -26.92
CA ARG A 374 6.63 1.47 -27.58
C ARG A 374 7.56 2.66 -27.36
N ASN A 375 7.81 3.45 -28.40
CA ASN A 375 8.42 4.79 -28.27
C ASN A 375 7.45 5.88 -28.78
N GLN A 376 7.32 6.06 -30.09
CA GLN A 376 6.40 7.05 -30.68
C GLN A 376 4.93 6.62 -30.67
N ASP A 377 4.68 5.32 -30.50
CA ASP A 377 3.35 4.75 -30.55
C ASP A 377 2.62 4.99 -29.23
N GLN A 378 1.94 6.12 -29.05
CA GLN A 378 1.27 6.50 -27.79
C GLN A 378 -0.26 6.53 -27.88
N PHE A 379 -0.86 6.22 -29.04
CA PHE A 379 -2.32 6.32 -29.25
C PHE A 379 -3.17 5.27 -28.52
N ASN A 380 -2.72 4.01 -28.52
CA ASN A 380 -3.52 2.90 -28.00
C ASN A 380 -2.97 2.37 -26.68
N PRO A 381 -3.78 2.36 -25.60
CA PRO A 381 -3.38 1.74 -24.34
C PRO A 381 -3.19 0.23 -24.52
N GLN A 382 -2.60 -0.41 -23.52
CA GLN A 382 -2.20 -1.82 -23.53
C GLN A 382 -2.88 -2.60 -22.40
N ASP A 383 -3.32 -3.80 -22.73
CA ASP A 383 -3.68 -4.85 -21.78
C ASP A 383 -2.43 -5.69 -21.47
N VAL A 384 -1.83 -5.41 -20.31
CA VAL A 384 -0.64 -6.12 -19.81
C VAL A 384 -1.02 -7.32 -18.93
N ALA A 385 -2.30 -7.53 -18.65
CA ALA A 385 -2.81 -8.68 -17.91
C ALA A 385 -2.94 -9.96 -18.77
N LEU A 386 -2.73 -9.88 -20.09
CA LEU A 386 -2.77 -11.04 -20.99
C LEU A 386 -1.59 -12.01 -20.85
N GLY A 387 -0.43 -11.54 -20.37
CA GLY A 387 0.81 -12.33 -20.34
C GLY A 387 2.02 -11.52 -19.88
N SER A 388 3.14 -12.18 -19.57
CA SER A 388 4.34 -11.49 -19.05
C SER A 388 5.05 -10.58 -20.06
N LEU A 389 5.10 -10.97 -21.34
CA LEU A 389 5.61 -10.17 -22.47
C LEU A 389 4.82 -10.51 -23.74
N THR A 390 3.59 -10.00 -23.82
CA THR A 390 2.68 -10.21 -24.96
C THR A 390 3.14 -9.36 -26.16
N SER A 391 2.80 -9.77 -27.39
CA SER A 391 3.09 -8.95 -28.57
C SER A 391 2.20 -7.70 -28.60
N LEU A 392 2.74 -6.59 -29.11
CA LEU A 392 2.02 -5.30 -29.17
C LEU A 392 0.72 -5.38 -29.98
N GLU A 393 0.66 -6.23 -31.01
CA GLU A 393 -0.57 -6.44 -31.78
C GLU A 393 -1.70 -7.04 -30.93
N GLU A 394 -1.35 -7.91 -29.97
CA GLU A 394 -2.33 -8.58 -29.12
C GLU A 394 -2.70 -7.75 -27.89
N SER A 395 -1.74 -7.04 -27.29
CA SER A 395 -1.96 -6.23 -26.09
C SER A 395 -2.63 -4.89 -26.37
N ARG A 396 -2.58 -4.32 -27.59
CA ARG A 396 -3.25 -3.05 -27.90
C ARG A 396 -4.76 -3.12 -27.63
N ILE A 397 -5.26 -2.10 -26.96
CA ILE A 397 -6.68 -1.83 -26.79
C ILE A 397 -7.09 -0.87 -27.91
N SER A 398 -8.04 -1.30 -28.74
CA SER A 398 -8.61 -0.49 -29.81
C SER A 398 -9.45 0.64 -29.22
N LEU A 399 -9.60 1.75 -29.95
CA LEU A 399 -10.36 2.92 -29.50
C LEU A 399 -11.28 3.41 -30.61
N TRP A 400 -12.39 4.05 -30.25
CA TRP A 400 -13.24 4.78 -31.18
C TRP A 400 -12.54 6.04 -31.69
N ALA A 401 -12.02 5.96 -32.91
CA ALA A 401 -11.22 7.01 -33.50
C ALA A 401 -11.58 7.31 -34.95
N VAL A 402 -11.18 8.50 -35.40
CA VAL A 402 -11.15 8.90 -36.81
C VAL A 402 -9.70 9.10 -37.23
N ARG A 403 -9.32 8.49 -38.36
CA ARG A 403 -8.01 8.64 -38.96
C ARG A 403 -8.17 9.07 -40.41
N ALA A 404 -7.55 10.18 -40.79
CA ALA A 404 -7.60 10.75 -42.13
C ALA A 404 -6.20 10.92 -42.69
N VAL A 405 -5.92 10.34 -43.85
CA VAL A 405 -4.63 10.44 -44.55
C VAL A 405 -4.86 11.15 -45.88
N TRP A 406 -4.21 12.30 -46.06
CA TRP A 406 -4.18 13.04 -47.31
C TRP A 406 -2.84 12.87 -48.00
N SER A 407 -2.85 12.29 -49.20
CA SER A 407 -1.67 12.14 -50.04
C SER A 407 -1.46 13.35 -50.95
N PHE A 408 -0.28 13.95 -50.87
CA PHE A 408 0.18 15.00 -51.79
C PHE A 408 0.98 14.42 -52.97
N TYR A 409 1.12 13.09 -53.04
CA TYR A 409 2.04 12.40 -53.96
C TYR A 409 3.47 12.95 -53.84
N ASP A 410 4.10 13.30 -54.96
CA ASP A 410 5.45 13.83 -54.99
C ASP A 410 5.42 15.37 -55.00
N VAL A 411 6.12 15.98 -54.05
CA VAL A 411 6.23 17.44 -53.89
C VAL A 411 7.68 17.86 -54.07
N GLY A 412 8.04 18.27 -55.29
CA GLY A 412 9.40 18.68 -55.62
C GLY A 412 10.39 17.52 -55.48
N PRO A 413 11.42 17.59 -54.61
CA PRO A 413 12.36 16.49 -54.39
C PRO A 413 11.87 15.42 -53.39
N LEU A 414 10.72 15.63 -52.76
CA LEU A 414 10.15 14.72 -51.78
C LEU A 414 9.13 13.80 -52.45
N ASN A 415 9.24 12.51 -52.18
CA ASN A 415 8.33 11.50 -52.70
C ASN A 415 7.33 11.08 -51.62
N ASP A 416 6.14 10.66 -52.03
CA ASP A 416 5.12 10.06 -51.15
C ASP A 416 4.82 10.90 -49.89
N VAL A 417 4.61 12.20 -50.09
CA VAL A 417 4.30 13.14 -49.00
C VAL A 417 2.87 12.91 -48.54
N ARG A 418 2.68 12.56 -47.27
CA ARG A 418 1.38 12.26 -46.66
C ARG A 418 1.20 13.03 -45.36
N LEU A 419 0.06 13.68 -45.23
CA LEU A 419 -0.40 14.22 -43.95
C LEU A 419 -1.47 13.30 -43.38
N GLU A 420 -1.23 12.79 -42.19
CA GLU A 420 -2.15 11.99 -41.42
C GLU A 420 -2.63 12.79 -40.21
N LEU A 421 -3.94 12.78 -39.99
CA LEU A 421 -4.61 13.34 -38.83
C LEU A 421 -5.35 12.21 -38.12
N ALA A 422 -5.21 12.13 -36.80
CA ALA A 422 -5.89 11.17 -35.96
C ALA A 422 -6.60 11.89 -34.82
N PHE A 423 -7.84 11.50 -34.55
CA PHE A 423 -8.69 12.05 -33.50
C PHE A 423 -9.33 10.90 -32.73
N ASN A 424 -9.01 10.80 -31.44
CA ASN A 424 -9.68 9.89 -30.52
C ASN A 424 -10.89 10.60 -29.91
N PHE A 425 -12.06 9.98 -30.00
CA PHE A 425 -13.30 10.47 -29.41
C PHE A 425 -13.94 9.43 -28.49
N ASP A 426 -13.18 8.39 -28.15
CA ASP A 426 -13.58 7.39 -27.17
C ASP A 426 -13.47 7.93 -25.74
N GLN A 427 -14.19 7.30 -24.82
CA GLN A 427 -13.91 7.48 -23.39
C GLN A 427 -12.43 7.17 -23.11
N PHE A 428 -11.80 7.94 -22.21
CA PHE A 428 -10.43 7.67 -21.81
C PHE A 428 -10.29 6.27 -21.20
N GLU A 429 -9.38 5.48 -21.76
CA GLU A 429 -9.06 4.13 -21.31
C GLU A 429 -7.58 4.06 -20.90
N PRO A 430 -7.26 3.74 -19.64
CA PRO A 430 -5.87 3.58 -19.22
C PRO A 430 -5.30 2.21 -19.62
N ASN A 431 -4.01 1.99 -19.38
CA ASN A 431 -3.43 0.64 -19.48
C ASN A 431 -4.12 -0.32 -18.51
N ASP A 432 -4.54 -1.49 -19.01
CA ASP A 432 -5.17 -2.54 -18.20
C ASP A 432 -4.10 -3.40 -17.53
N LEU A 433 -3.90 -3.14 -16.23
CA LEU A 433 -3.01 -3.90 -15.35
C LEU A 433 -3.63 -5.22 -14.86
N GLY A 434 -4.92 -5.42 -15.08
CA GLY A 434 -5.76 -6.47 -14.52
C GLY A 434 -6.09 -6.27 -13.03
N THR A 435 -6.94 -7.14 -12.50
CA THR A 435 -7.37 -7.12 -11.10
C THR A 435 -6.49 -8.03 -10.22
N CYS A 436 -6.31 -7.65 -8.95
CA CYS A 436 -5.58 -8.49 -8.01
C CYS A 436 -6.20 -9.91 -7.93
N GLY A 437 -5.35 -10.93 -7.99
CA GLY A 437 -5.75 -12.34 -8.04
C GLY A 437 -5.74 -12.95 -9.45
N GLU A 438 -5.61 -12.13 -10.50
CA GLU A 438 -5.37 -12.64 -11.85
C GLU A 438 -3.93 -13.17 -12.03
N PRO A 439 -3.70 -14.18 -12.91
CA PRO A 439 -2.39 -14.82 -13.05
C PRO A 439 -1.24 -13.92 -13.48
N TYR A 440 -1.51 -12.96 -14.37
CA TYR A 440 -0.50 -12.11 -15.01
C TYR A 440 -0.52 -10.66 -14.53
N THR A 441 -1.48 -10.28 -13.69
CA THR A 441 -1.55 -8.93 -13.11
C THR A 441 -0.28 -8.58 -12.37
N VAL A 442 0.24 -7.38 -12.63
CA VAL A 442 1.42 -6.85 -11.94
C VAL A 442 1.09 -6.61 -10.46
N ILE A 443 2.06 -6.81 -9.57
CA ILE A 443 1.86 -6.67 -8.12
C ILE A 443 1.34 -5.27 -7.75
N ALA A 444 1.70 -4.25 -8.53
CA ALA A 444 1.23 -2.89 -8.34
C ALA A 444 -0.31 -2.78 -8.28
N ALA A 445 -1.06 -3.56 -9.08
CA ALA A 445 -2.52 -3.55 -9.03
C ALA A 445 -3.09 -4.09 -7.70
N CYS A 446 -2.40 -5.06 -7.07
CA CYS A 446 -2.73 -5.49 -5.72
C CYS A 446 -2.46 -4.40 -4.69
N ALA A 447 -1.38 -3.63 -4.84
CA ALA A 447 -1.10 -2.48 -3.98
C ALA A 447 -2.18 -1.39 -4.13
N LEU A 448 -2.70 -1.13 -5.33
CA LEU A 448 -3.84 -0.22 -5.54
C LEU A 448 -5.09 -0.68 -4.77
N SER A 449 -5.40 -1.98 -4.84
CA SER A 449 -6.55 -2.56 -4.14
C SER A 449 -6.43 -2.46 -2.62
N VAL A 450 -5.25 -2.80 -2.08
CA VAL A 450 -4.96 -2.65 -0.65
C VAL A 450 -5.00 -1.18 -0.24
N GLY A 451 -4.54 -0.26 -1.09
CA GLY A 451 -4.60 1.19 -0.88
C GLY A 451 -6.03 1.72 -0.76
N GLN A 452 -6.97 1.26 -1.59
CA GLN A 452 -8.39 1.63 -1.48
C GLN A 452 -9.07 1.09 -0.22
N ILE A 453 -8.79 -0.17 0.09
CA ILE A 453 -9.28 -0.79 1.32
C ILE A 453 -8.79 0.00 2.54
N ALA A 454 -7.50 0.33 2.57
CA ALA A 454 -6.91 1.10 3.64
C ALA A 454 -7.57 2.48 3.75
N HIS A 455 -7.94 3.09 2.63
CA HIS A 455 -8.61 4.39 2.63
C HIS A 455 -10.04 4.29 3.16
N GLY A 456 -10.82 3.32 2.72
CA GLY A 456 -12.21 3.16 3.14
C GLY A 456 -12.39 2.96 4.63
N TYR A 457 -11.53 2.14 5.23
CA TYR A 457 -11.60 1.84 6.66
C TYR A 457 -10.79 2.82 7.51
N PHE A 458 -9.62 3.26 7.06
CA PHE A 458 -8.68 4.01 7.90
C PHE A 458 -8.39 5.44 7.42
N GLY A 459 -8.87 5.85 6.25
CA GLY A 459 -8.63 7.20 5.70
C GLY A 459 -7.20 7.45 5.20
N ILE A 460 -6.41 6.39 4.95
CA ILE A 460 -5.03 6.44 4.42
C ILE A 460 -4.93 5.69 3.09
N GLY A 461 -3.97 6.03 2.22
CA GLY A 461 -3.80 5.36 0.94
C GLY A 461 -4.59 6.05 -0.18
N LEU A 462 -5.24 5.27 -1.05
CA LEU A 462 -5.86 5.79 -2.28
C LEU A 462 -7.37 5.93 -2.15
N ALA A 463 -7.91 7.13 -2.34
CA ALA A 463 -9.35 7.35 -2.32
C ALA A 463 -10.04 6.84 -3.60
N GLY A 464 -9.37 6.96 -4.74
CA GLY A 464 -9.91 6.63 -6.06
C GLY A 464 -9.06 7.25 -7.16
N GLU A 465 -9.67 7.43 -8.32
CA GLU A 465 -9.07 8.09 -9.48
C GLU A 465 -9.92 9.26 -9.96
N ILE A 466 -9.24 10.20 -10.60
CA ILE A 466 -9.84 11.31 -11.32
C ILE A 466 -9.47 11.09 -12.78
N ARG A 467 -10.46 10.61 -13.55
CA ARG A 467 -10.29 10.36 -14.98
C ARG A 467 -10.52 11.65 -15.78
N PRO A 468 -9.89 11.78 -16.96
CA PRO A 468 -10.25 12.80 -17.93
C PRO A 468 -11.75 12.80 -18.23
N PRO A 469 -12.35 13.97 -18.51
CA PRO A 469 -13.75 14.03 -18.87
C PRO A 469 -14.00 13.31 -20.19
N ASP A 470 -15.19 12.69 -20.33
CA ASP A 470 -15.63 12.08 -21.58
C ASP A 470 -15.66 13.13 -22.72
N PRO A 471 -15.04 12.87 -23.90
CA PRO A 471 -15.03 13.76 -25.05
C PRO A 471 -16.41 14.24 -25.52
N TRP A 472 -17.47 13.47 -25.24
CA TRP A 472 -18.86 13.81 -25.58
C TRP A 472 -19.48 14.83 -24.62
N ASN A 473 -18.90 14.97 -23.42
CA ASN A 473 -19.33 15.92 -22.39
C ASN A 473 -18.41 17.15 -22.34
N ASP A 474 -17.10 16.97 -22.51
CA ASP A 474 -16.11 18.04 -22.53
C ASP A 474 -15.06 17.82 -23.64
N VAL A 475 -14.73 18.87 -24.38
CA VAL A 475 -13.69 18.85 -25.42
C VAL A 475 -12.29 18.62 -24.85
N GLU A 476 -12.08 18.87 -23.55
CA GLU A 476 -10.84 18.54 -22.87
C GLU A 476 -10.54 17.04 -22.90
N GLY A 477 -11.55 16.17 -23.04
CA GLY A 477 -11.37 14.72 -23.18
C GLY A 477 -10.76 14.29 -24.52
N VAL A 478 -10.84 15.13 -25.56
CA VAL A 478 -10.39 14.76 -26.92
C VAL A 478 -8.87 14.65 -26.96
N GLU A 479 -8.38 13.57 -27.59
CA GLU A 479 -6.97 13.39 -27.93
C GLU A 479 -6.81 13.47 -29.44
N ALA A 480 -5.75 14.14 -29.88
CA ALA A 480 -5.53 14.38 -31.30
C ALA A 480 -4.06 14.31 -31.64
N GLY A 481 -3.78 13.94 -32.88
CA GLY A 481 -2.42 13.94 -33.37
C GLY A 481 -2.33 14.19 -34.86
N LEU A 482 -1.15 14.65 -35.25
CA LEU A 482 -0.75 14.90 -36.62
C LEU A 482 0.54 14.14 -36.93
N ARG A 483 0.58 13.51 -38.10
CA ARG A 483 1.78 12.87 -38.64
C ARG A 483 2.04 13.34 -40.07
N LEU A 484 3.23 13.86 -40.32
CA LEU A 484 3.71 14.18 -41.67
C LEU A 484 4.78 13.17 -42.06
N GLU A 485 4.51 12.36 -43.08
CA GLU A 485 5.46 11.40 -43.63
C GLU A 485 5.90 11.81 -45.03
N TRP A 486 7.18 11.60 -45.33
CA TRP A 486 7.72 11.79 -46.68
C TRP A 486 8.97 10.93 -46.90
N ARG A 487 9.33 10.76 -48.17
CA ARG A 487 10.57 10.09 -48.57
C ARG A 487 11.49 11.04 -49.30
N TRP A 488 12.79 10.92 -49.05
CA TRP A 488 13.83 11.63 -49.80
C TRP A 488 14.98 10.67 -50.10
N ASP A 489 15.18 10.39 -51.39
CA ASP A 489 16.10 9.35 -51.87
C ASP A 489 15.79 7.98 -51.21
N ARG A 490 16.72 7.44 -50.42
CA ARG A 490 16.57 6.16 -49.71
C ARG A 490 16.02 6.28 -48.28
N PHE A 491 15.78 7.50 -47.80
CA PHE A 491 15.34 7.76 -46.43
C PHE A 491 13.82 7.98 -46.39
N SER A 492 13.15 7.36 -45.43
CA SER A 492 11.76 7.62 -45.07
C SER A 492 11.76 8.40 -43.77
N PHE A 493 11.04 9.51 -43.70
CA PHE A 493 10.95 10.37 -42.53
C PHE A 493 9.50 10.49 -42.08
N ALA A 494 9.29 10.61 -40.77
CA ALA A 494 8.03 11.07 -40.23
C ALA A 494 8.27 12.07 -39.09
N ILE A 495 7.44 13.10 -39.02
CA ILE A 495 7.29 13.96 -37.84
C ILE A 495 5.90 13.71 -37.30
N THR A 496 5.79 13.48 -36.00
CA THR A 496 4.54 13.25 -35.29
C THR A 496 4.39 14.25 -34.16
N ASP A 497 3.18 14.71 -33.91
CA ASP A 497 2.82 15.54 -32.77
C ASP A 497 1.50 14.97 -32.23
N PHE A 498 1.53 14.41 -31.02
CA PHE A 498 0.35 13.84 -30.37
C PHE A 498 0.08 14.59 -29.07
N TYR A 499 -1.14 15.06 -28.91
CA TYR A 499 -1.62 15.70 -27.70
C TYR A 499 -2.71 14.83 -27.08
N GLY A 500 -2.36 14.16 -26.00
CA GLY A 500 -3.19 13.15 -25.35
C GLY A 500 -2.78 12.87 -23.92
N TYR A 501 -3.52 11.99 -23.26
CA TYR A 501 -3.28 11.61 -21.88
C TYR A 501 -2.24 10.49 -21.81
N GLN A 502 -1.46 10.47 -20.74
CA GLN A 502 -0.56 9.35 -20.45
C GLN A 502 -1.39 8.13 -20.04
N ASP A 503 -1.07 6.95 -20.57
CA ASP A 503 -1.79 5.71 -20.26
C ASP A 503 -1.62 5.24 -18.80
N PHE A 504 -0.56 5.71 -18.12
CA PHE A 504 -0.27 5.41 -16.72
C PHE A 504 -0.57 6.63 -15.83
N PRO A 505 -1.22 6.41 -14.67
CA PRO A 505 -1.46 7.50 -13.73
C PRO A 505 -0.22 7.83 -12.91
N TYR A 506 -0.18 9.06 -12.38
CA TYR A 506 0.64 9.41 -11.24
C TYR A 506 -0.21 9.49 -9.97
N VAL A 507 0.45 9.39 -8.81
CA VAL A 507 -0.18 9.53 -7.50
C VAL A 507 -0.11 10.98 -7.07
N ASP A 508 -1.27 11.61 -6.88
CA ASP A 508 -1.42 12.96 -6.35
C ASP A 508 -1.80 12.90 -4.86
N THR A 509 -0.95 13.44 -3.99
CA THR A 509 -1.19 13.49 -2.54
C THR A 509 -2.11 14.67 -2.21
N VAL A 510 -3.41 14.43 -2.06
CA VAL A 510 -4.39 15.49 -1.79
C VAL A 510 -4.42 15.92 -0.32
N PHE A 511 -3.99 15.04 0.60
CA PHE A 511 -3.86 15.36 2.01
C PHE A 511 -2.77 14.53 2.69
N SER A 512 -1.92 15.14 3.51
CA SER A 512 -0.91 14.46 4.31
C SER A 512 -1.19 14.65 5.80
N TYR A 513 -1.19 13.55 6.56
CA TYR A 513 -1.36 13.60 8.00
C TYR A 513 0.00 13.83 8.67
N SER A 514 0.02 14.80 9.58
CA SER A 514 1.18 15.06 10.44
C SER A 514 0.74 15.84 11.65
N ARG A 515 1.39 15.68 12.80
CA ARG A 515 1.16 16.56 13.95
C ARG A 515 1.61 17.98 13.62
N ASN A 516 0.66 18.80 13.19
CA ASN A 516 0.88 20.14 12.67
C ASN A 516 0.61 21.17 13.78
N VAL A 517 1.70 21.61 14.40
CA VAL A 517 1.68 22.66 15.42
C VAL A 517 2.65 23.76 15.01
N ASP A 518 2.40 24.98 15.48
CA ASP A 518 3.32 26.09 15.29
C ASP A 518 4.64 25.83 16.03
N PRO A 519 5.80 25.92 15.35
CA PRO A 519 7.07 25.57 15.96
C PRO A 519 7.57 26.59 16.99
N ILE A 520 6.92 27.76 17.11
CA ILE A 520 7.27 28.82 18.06
C ILE A 520 6.34 28.80 19.26
N SER A 521 5.03 28.70 19.03
CA SER A 521 4.01 28.75 20.09
C SER A 521 3.58 27.37 20.60
N GLY A 522 3.82 26.29 19.85
CA GLY A 522 3.30 24.95 20.17
C GLY A 522 1.79 24.77 19.93
N ARG A 523 1.07 25.80 19.51
CA ARG A 523 -0.38 25.75 19.27
C ARG A 523 -0.73 24.91 18.04
N PRO A 524 -1.87 24.19 18.03
CA PRO A 524 -2.29 23.38 16.89
C PRO A 524 -2.65 24.26 15.69
N ARG A 525 -2.21 23.84 14.51
CA ARG A 525 -2.55 24.45 13.22
C ARG A 525 -3.62 23.61 12.52
N HIS A 526 -4.45 24.28 11.73
CA HIS A 526 -5.50 23.59 10.97
C HIS A 526 -4.92 23.00 9.67
N THR A 527 -5.37 21.80 9.31
CA THR A 527 -5.03 21.10 8.06
C THR A 527 -3.51 21.01 7.85
N MET A 528 -3.02 21.25 6.64
CA MET A 528 -1.60 21.24 6.26
C MET A 528 -0.96 22.63 6.27
N THR A 529 -1.61 23.64 6.86
CA THR A 529 -1.11 25.04 6.80
C THR A 529 0.23 25.20 7.51
N GLN A 530 1.11 26.03 6.93
CA GLN A 530 2.35 26.46 7.57
C GLN A 530 2.30 27.90 8.12
N ARG A 531 1.12 28.54 8.09
CA ARG A 531 0.94 29.91 8.58
C ARG A 531 1.22 29.99 10.10
N PRO A 532 1.83 31.09 10.58
CA PRO A 532 2.01 31.29 12.02
C PRO A 532 0.68 31.19 12.78
N CYS A 533 0.73 30.55 13.95
CA CYS A 533 -0.37 30.48 14.91
C CYS A 533 0.20 30.86 16.27
N LEU A 534 0.29 32.17 16.54
CA LEU A 534 0.95 32.69 17.74
C LEU A 534 -0.09 33.00 18.82
N GLU A 535 -1.24 33.53 18.42
CA GLU A 535 -2.35 33.90 19.30
C GLU A 535 -3.63 33.17 18.90
N GLU A 536 -4.55 33.06 19.85
CA GLU A 536 -5.85 32.44 19.61
C GLU A 536 -6.67 33.27 18.61
N GLY A 537 -7.25 32.61 17.59
CA GLY A 537 -8.00 33.27 16.52
C GLY A 537 -7.16 33.69 15.31
N ASP A 538 -5.84 33.47 15.31
CA ASP A 538 -5.03 33.60 14.10
C ASP A 538 -5.56 32.65 13.00
N SER A 539 -5.61 33.13 11.75
CA SER A 539 -6.10 32.35 10.60
C SER A 539 -5.32 31.07 10.28
N GLY A 540 -4.19 30.83 10.94
CA GLY A 540 -3.40 29.60 10.83
C GLY A 540 -3.66 28.60 11.96
N CYS A 541 -4.34 29.00 13.03
CA CYS A 541 -4.65 28.13 14.16
C CYS A 541 -5.81 27.19 13.87
N LEU A 542 -5.76 25.99 14.45
CA LEU A 542 -6.92 25.11 14.54
C LEU A 542 -7.90 25.69 15.55
N ASP A 543 -9.15 25.81 15.15
CA ASP A 543 -10.26 26.16 16.03
C ASP A 543 -11.00 24.88 16.45
N ALA A 544 -11.31 24.76 17.74
CA ALA A 544 -11.98 23.58 18.29
C ALA A 544 -13.33 23.30 17.62
N ASP A 545 -14.09 24.35 17.27
CA ASP A 545 -15.40 24.19 16.62
C ASP A 545 -15.32 23.64 15.18
N HIS A 546 -14.14 23.75 14.57
CA HIS A 546 -13.78 23.29 13.22
C HIS A 546 -12.78 22.12 13.24
N ALA A 547 -12.50 21.55 14.41
CA ALA A 547 -11.57 20.43 14.55
C ALA A 547 -12.09 19.15 13.88
N ILE A 548 -13.38 19.06 13.59
CA ILE A 548 -13.97 17.88 12.95
C ILE A 548 -13.55 17.74 11.47
N ASP A 549 -13.47 18.85 10.75
CA ASP A 549 -13.23 18.92 9.32
C ASP A 549 -11.82 19.42 8.97
N GLN A 550 -11.19 20.20 9.86
CA GLN A 550 -9.91 20.84 9.60
C GLN A 550 -8.74 20.27 10.41
N HIS A 551 -8.90 19.11 11.06
CA HIS A 551 -7.80 18.50 11.82
C HIS A 551 -6.61 18.11 10.93
N HIS A 552 -5.40 18.14 11.47
CA HIS A 552 -4.18 17.73 10.76
C HIS A 552 -3.84 16.24 10.92
N ALA A 553 -4.32 15.62 12.00
CA ALA A 553 -4.16 14.19 12.27
C ALA A 553 -5.34 13.37 11.75
N ASN A 554 -5.10 12.11 11.43
CA ASN A 554 -6.10 11.17 10.95
C ASN A 554 -7.04 10.71 12.07
N GLN A 555 -8.15 11.41 12.23
CA GLN A 555 -9.19 11.10 13.23
C GLN A 555 -9.86 9.75 12.96
N GLN A 556 -10.04 9.35 11.70
CA GLN A 556 -10.65 8.07 11.34
C GLN A 556 -9.78 6.90 11.79
N LEU A 557 -8.47 6.92 11.50
CA LEU A 557 -7.55 5.89 11.96
C LEU A 557 -7.50 5.82 13.49
N PHE A 558 -7.48 6.97 14.17
CA PHE A 558 -7.51 7.01 15.64
C PHE A 558 -8.81 6.40 16.20
N ALA A 559 -9.96 6.75 15.64
CA ALA A 559 -11.26 6.20 16.02
C ALA A 559 -11.36 4.70 15.72
N MET A 560 -10.83 4.23 14.58
CA MET A 560 -10.78 2.80 14.25
C MET A 560 -9.88 2.01 15.21
N ILE A 561 -8.70 2.52 15.55
CA ILE A 561 -7.81 1.88 16.53
C ILE A 561 -8.52 1.80 17.87
N CYS A 562 -9.13 2.90 18.33
CA CYS A 562 -9.89 2.91 19.58
C CYS A 562 -11.04 1.90 19.55
N ALA A 563 -11.86 1.90 18.49
CA ALA A 563 -12.98 0.99 18.32
C ALA A 563 -12.58 -0.49 18.38
N ASN A 564 -11.41 -0.85 17.84
CA ASN A 564 -10.90 -2.22 17.82
C ASN A 564 -10.15 -2.65 19.09
N THR A 565 -9.87 -1.70 19.99
CA THR A 565 -9.08 -1.93 21.21
C THR A 565 -9.88 -1.68 22.49
N VAL A 566 -11.21 -1.60 22.37
CA VAL A 566 -12.12 -1.53 23.52
C VAL A 566 -12.00 -2.81 24.34
N GLY A 567 -11.87 -2.68 25.66
CA GLY A 567 -11.81 -3.83 26.56
C GLY A 567 -10.43 -4.47 26.70
N ILE A 568 -9.36 -3.88 26.13
CA ILE A 568 -7.97 -4.38 26.25
C ILE A 568 -7.47 -4.40 27.70
N VAL A 569 -7.96 -3.50 28.56
CA VAL A 569 -7.63 -3.48 29.99
C VAL A 569 -8.93 -3.59 30.81
N PRO A 570 -9.63 -4.74 30.73
CA PRO A 570 -10.98 -4.86 31.28
C PRO A 570 -10.99 -4.81 32.81
N THR A 571 -9.83 -5.02 33.44
CA THR A 571 -9.66 -4.89 34.90
C THR A 571 -9.67 -3.45 35.38
N LEU A 572 -9.30 -2.46 34.55
CA LEU A 572 -9.30 -1.04 34.89
C LEU A 572 -10.56 -0.33 34.41
N ASP A 573 -10.86 -0.44 33.11
CA ASP A 573 -12.06 0.13 32.52
C ASP A 573 -12.47 -0.67 31.27
N PRO A 574 -13.52 -1.51 31.35
CA PRO A 574 -13.97 -2.31 30.21
C PRO A 574 -14.60 -1.49 29.08
N ASN A 575 -14.94 -0.22 29.32
CA ASN A 575 -15.48 0.68 28.30
C ASN A 575 -14.40 1.54 27.63
N ALA A 576 -13.19 1.57 28.19
CA ALA A 576 -12.06 2.26 27.60
C ALA A 576 -11.43 1.43 26.49
N CYS A 577 -11.01 2.11 25.43
CA CYS A 577 -10.06 1.60 24.47
C CYS A 577 -8.63 1.94 24.91
N PHE A 578 -7.67 1.26 24.27
CA PHE A 578 -6.26 1.48 24.56
C PHE A 578 -5.78 2.93 24.36
N ALA A 579 -6.45 3.70 23.49
CA ALA A 579 -6.11 5.11 23.24
C ALA A 579 -6.78 6.11 24.20
N ASN A 580 -7.92 5.77 24.83
CA ASN A 580 -8.66 6.67 25.72
C ASN A 580 -8.58 6.28 27.21
N ILE A 581 -7.91 5.18 27.55
CA ILE A 581 -7.68 4.77 28.95
C ILE A 581 -6.96 5.87 29.75
N PHE A 582 -6.14 6.69 29.09
CA PHE A 582 -5.47 7.86 29.65
C PHE A 582 -6.42 9.02 30.00
N ASN A 583 -7.67 8.94 29.53
CA ASN A 583 -8.76 9.86 29.83
C ASN A 583 -9.85 9.18 30.68
N SER A 584 -9.63 7.94 31.15
CA SER A 584 -10.65 7.16 31.84
C SER A 584 -10.99 7.75 33.19
N GLN A 585 -12.29 7.95 33.39
CA GLN A 585 -12.88 8.50 34.60
C GLN A 585 -13.41 7.39 35.53
N VAL A 586 -13.12 6.12 35.27
CA VAL A 586 -13.56 5.02 36.14
C VAL A 586 -12.70 4.99 37.40
N THR A 587 -13.31 4.68 38.55
CA THR A 587 -12.59 4.47 39.82
C THR A 587 -11.86 3.13 39.82
N VAL A 588 -10.58 3.12 40.19
CA VAL A 588 -9.78 1.90 40.32
C VAL A 588 -10.37 1.02 41.42
N PRO A 589 -10.81 -0.21 41.13
CA PRO A 589 -11.34 -1.14 42.13
C PRO A 589 -10.30 -1.43 43.23
N ASP A 590 -10.76 -1.71 44.45
CA ASP A 590 -9.95 -2.20 45.59
C ASP A 590 -8.80 -1.29 46.09
N ALA A 591 -8.66 -0.07 45.58
CA ALA A 591 -7.76 0.95 46.12
C ALA A 591 -8.40 1.73 47.27
N ASN A 592 -7.62 2.12 48.30
CA ASN A 592 -8.10 2.93 49.42
C ASN A 592 -7.09 4.03 49.79
N PRO A 593 -7.40 5.31 49.52
CA PRO A 593 -8.58 5.81 48.81
C PRO A 593 -8.54 5.39 47.34
N ALA A 594 -9.68 5.08 46.72
CA ALA A 594 -9.74 4.66 45.32
C ALA A 594 -9.53 5.86 44.38
N PRO A 595 -8.38 6.01 43.69
CA PRO A 595 -8.24 7.03 42.66
C PRO A 595 -9.06 6.64 41.43
N ARG A 596 -9.39 7.62 40.58
CA ARG A 596 -9.80 7.31 39.20
C ARG A 596 -8.58 6.93 38.36
N VAL A 597 -8.80 6.19 37.27
CA VAL A 597 -7.72 5.72 36.39
C VAL A 597 -6.85 6.89 35.91
N VAL A 598 -7.45 7.99 35.44
CA VAL A 598 -6.72 9.21 35.07
C VAL A 598 -5.84 9.76 36.20
N VAL A 599 -6.35 9.79 37.44
CA VAL A 599 -5.59 10.26 38.61
C VAL A 599 -4.40 9.37 38.89
N ALA A 600 -4.61 8.06 38.84
CA ALA A 600 -3.58 7.09 39.13
C ALA A 600 -2.49 7.06 38.04
N LEU A 601 -2.87 7.25 36.76
CA LEU A 601 -1.93 7.44 35.66
C LEU A 601 -1.12 8.73 35.80
N ASN A 602 -1.74 9.83 36.24
CA ASN A 602 -1.03 11.09 36.49
C ASN A 602 -0.06 10.98 37.67
N VAL A 603 -0.42 10.24 38.72
CA VAL A 603 0.50 9.91 39.83
C VAL A 603 1.73 9.16 39.31
N ILE A 604 1.55 8.18 38.42
CA ILE A 604 2.68 7.48 37.81
C ILE A 604 3.50 8.45 36.95
N ALA A 605 2.85 9.22 36.07
CA ALA A 605 3.52 10.11 35.11
C ALA A 605 4.41 11.16 35.79
N GLN A 606 3.98 11.74 36.91
CA GLN A 606 4.78 12.71 37.67
C GLN A 606 5.82 12.10 38.63
N GLY A 607 5.77 10.78 38.81
CA GLY A 607 6.54 10.04 39.81
C GLY A 607 5.71 9.74 41.06
N ASP A 608 5.80 8.49 41.52
CA ASP A 608 5.01 7.97 42.64
C ASP A 608 5.20 8.82 43.92
N LEU A 609 4.10 9.06 44.63
CA LEU A 609 4.07 9.91 45.83
C LEU A 609 4.90 9.27 46.95
N ASP A 610 5.55 10.08 47.78
CA ASP A 610 6.16 9.55 49.00
C ASP A 610 5.08 9.03 49.96
N PRO A 611 5.32 7.96 50.73
CA PRO A 611 4.33 7.41 51.64
C PRO A 611 3.90 8.48 52.66
N THR A 612 2.70 9.01 52.48
CA THR A 612 2.06 9.97 53.37
C THR A 612 1.26 9.25 54.47
N PRO A 613 0.88 9.92 55.57
CA PRO A 613 0.02 9.33 56.60
C PRO A 613 -1.36 8.89 56.10
N PHE A 614 -1.79 9.39 54.93
CA PHE A 614 -3.06 9.06 54.28
C PHE A 614 -2.97 7.83 53.37
N THR A 615 -1.79 7.54 52.84
CA THR A 615 -1.46 6.33 52.08
C THR A 615 -0.83 5.32 53.04
N GLN A 616 -1.61 4.75 53.97
CA GLN A 616 -1.11 3.69 54.85
C GLN A 616 -0.86 2.40 54.03
N GLY A 617 0.29 2.33 53.35
CA GLY A 617 0.91 1.09 52.90
C GLY A 617 0.71 0.66 51.44
N GLY A 618 0.08 1.46 50.57
CA GLY A 618 -0.09 1.12 49.15
C GLY A 618 0.56 2.15 48.24
N ASP A 619 1.60 1.75 47.51
CA ASP A 619 2.11 2.47 46.34
C ASP A 619 0.98 2.52 45.29
N VAL A 620 0.60 3.72 44.80
CA VAL A 620 -0.49 3.89 43.82
C VAL A 620 -0.18 3.12 42.53
N PHE A 621 1.11 3.05 42.17
CA PHE A 621 1.58 2.22 41.06
C PHE A 621 1.36 0.73 41.34
N ALA A 622 1.60 0.26 42.56
CA ALA A 622 1.35 -1.12 42.94
C ALA A 622 -0.15 -1.49 42.98
N ALA A 623 -1.01 -0.52 43.30
CA ALA A 623 -2.46 -0.69 43.26
C ALA A 623 -2.98 -0.80 41.82
N LEU A 624 -2.54 0.09 40.91
CA LEU A 624 -2.88 0.04 39.49
C LEU A 624 -2.37 -1.23 38.79
N ALA A 625 -1.16 -1.66 39.16
CA ALA A 625 -0.55 -2.86 38.61
C ALA A 625 -1.00 -4.13 39.33
N GLU A 626 -1.99 -4.09 40.24
CA GLU A 626 -2.48 -5.26 40.99
C GLU A 626 -1.35 -6.16 41.58
N PHE A 627 -0.27 -5.54 42.07
CA PHE A 627 0.87 -6.28 42.59
C PHE A 627 0.51 -7.06 43.86
N PRO A 628 1.22 -8.17 44.16
CA PRO A 628 0.98 -8.95 45.36
C PRO A 628 0.99 -8.08 46.63
N ALA A 629 -0.07 -8.21 47.43
CA ALA A 629 -0.22 -7.48 48.71
C ALA A 629 0.81 -7.90 49.78
N ASP A 630 1.63 -8.92 49.51
CA ASP A 630 2.69 -9.39 50.40
C ASP A 630 3.96 -8.51 50.37
N GLY A 631 3.99 -7.49 49.50
CA GLY A 631 5.08 -6.54 49.39
C GLY A 631 6.35 -7.10 48.75
N SER A 632 6.27 -8.28 48.11
CA SER A 632 7.42 -8.97 47.50
C SER A 632 8.11 -8.14 46.42
N VAL A 633 7.36 -7.44 45.56
CA VAL A 633 7.89 -6.55 44.52
C VAL A 633 8.64 -5.38 45.14
N GLN A 634 8.05 -4.71 46.14
CA GLN A 634 8.66 -3.59 46.85
C GLN A 634 9.91 -4.05 47.61
N ALA A 635 9.88 -5.24 48.21
CA ALA A 635 11.03 -5.86 48.85
C ALA A 635 12.13 -6.21 47.86
N ALA A 636 11.80 -6.65 46.64
CA ALA A 636 12.78 -6.91 45.58
C ALA A 636 13.43 -5.63 45.05
N ILE A 637 12.64 -4.56 44.87
CA ILE A 637 13.13 -3.22 44.53
C ILE A 637 14.08 -2.72 45.63
N ALA A 638 13.66 -2.79 46.90
CA ALA A 638 14.46 -2.39 48.04
C ALA A 638 15.71 -3.28 48.23
N ALA A 639 15.63 -4.60 48.00
CA ALA A 639 16.74 -5.53 48.15
C ALA A 639 17.85 -5.32 47.11
N ARG A 640 17.54 -4.68 45.97
CA ARG A 640 18.54 -4.17 45.01
C ARG A 640 19.23 -2.88 45.48
N HIS A 641 19.14 -2.56 46.79
CA HIS A 641 19.75 -1.46 47.55
C HIS A 641 21.22 -1.11 47.23
N HIS A 642 21.96 -1.99 46.55
CA HIS A 642 23.31 -1.73 46.05
C HIS A 642 23.39 -0.64 44.97
N LEU A 643 22.24 -0.18 44.44
CA LEU A 643 22.15 0.91 43.46
C LEU A 643 21.64 2.24 44.03
N GLY A 644 21.23 2.31 45.32
CA GLY A 644 20.71 3.53 45.97
C GLY A 644 19.23 3.85 45.68
N LEU A 645 18.45 2.85 45.27
CA LEU A 645 17.07 2.98 44.78
C LEU A 645 16.03 2.67 45.84
N ASN A 646 15.01 3.53 45.96
CA ASN A 646 13.79 3.26 46.74
C ASN A 646 12.53 3.14 45.86
N LYS A 647 12.59 3.49 44.57
CA LYS A 647 11.46 3.55 43.62
C LYS A 647 11.91 3.21 42.19
N VAL A 648 10.97 2.80 41.33
CA VAL A 648 11.19 2.50 39.90
C VAL A 648 10.85 3.67 38.97
N THR A 649 10.01 4.61 39.43
CA THR A 649 9.69 5.87 38.76
C THR A 649 10.63 7.00 39.21
N VAL A 650 10.64 8.10 38.46
CA VAL A 650 11.38 9.34 38.76
C VAL A 650 10.41 10.46 39.11
N ASN A 651 10.70 11.22 40.16
CA ASN A 651 9.89 12.37 40.54
C ASN A 651 10.23 13.58 39.66
N LEU A 652 9.21 14.20 39.06
CA LEU A 652 9.35 15.44 38.30
C LEU A 652 9.51 16.66 39.22
N ASN A 653 10.11 17.70 38.68
CA ASN A 653 10.33 18.94 39.41
C ASN A 653 9.04 19.77 39.46
N ARG A 654 9.05 20.80 40.31
CA ARG A 654 8.06 21.87 40.24
C ARG A 654 8.80 23.14 39.92
N ASP A 655 8.53 23.70 38.75
CA ASP A 655 9.19 24.84 38.17
C ASP A 655 8.38 26.13 38.30
N VAL A 656 9.02 27.24 37.95
CA VAL A 656 8.49 28.60 38.16
C VAL A 656 7.24 28.88 37.31
N ASN A 657 7.10 28.17 36.19
CA ASN A 657 6.05 28.34 35.20
C ASN A 657 5.21 27.08 34.99
N ASP A 658 5.36 26.09 35.87
CA ASP A 658 4.41 24.99 35.90
C ASP A 658 3.03 25.55 36.26
N GLY A 659 2.00 24.99 35.64
CA GLY A 659 0.64 25.41 35.87
C GLY A 659 0.27 25.26 37.36
N PRO A 660 -0.67 26.06 37.88
CA PRO A 660 -1.45 25.57 39.02
C PRO A 660 -2.27 24.37 38.56
N VAL A 661 -2.72 23.52 39.50
CA VAL A 661 -3.75 22.50 39.19
C VAL A 661 -4.89 23.14 38.39
N ASP A 662 -5.06 22.70 37.13
CA ASP A 662 -5.97 23.35 36.19
C ASP A 662 -7.41 22.86 36.42
N TYR A 663 -8.19 23.71 37.09
CA TYR A 663 -9.62 23.53 37.33
C TYR A 663 -10.42 24.56 36.50
N PRO A 664 -10.81 24.24 35.26
CA PRO A 664 -11.69 25.12 34.50
C PRO A 664 -12.97 25.39 35.30
N ALA A 665 -13.27 26.66 35.57
CA ALA A 665 -14.44 27.02 36.37
C ALA A 665 -15.73 26.54 35.68
N GLY A 666 -16.50 25.68 36.36
CA GLY A 666 -17.71 25.06 35.80
C GLY A 666 -17.45 23.80 34.98
N HIS A 667 -16.29 23.14 35.14
CA HIS A 667 -16.04 21.84 34.53
C HIS A 667 -17.06 20.79 35.01
N PRO A 668 -17.77 20.07 34.13
CA PRO A 668 -18.87 19.18 34.51
C PRO A 668 -18.48 18.09 35.52
N LEU A 669 -17.24 17.57 35.43
CA LEU A 669 -16.76 16.55 36.35
C LEU A 669 -16.61 17.08 37.79
N LEU A 670 -16.32 18.38 37.99
CA LEU A 670 -16.19 18.97 39.33
C LEU A 670 -17.55 19.09 40.05
N ASP A 671 -18.66 18.98 39.33
CA ASP A 671 -20.01 18.93 39.90
C ASP A 671 -20.40 17.51 40.38
N GLU A 672 -19.62 16.47 40.04
CA GLU A 672 -19.79 15.11 40.55
C GLU A 672 -19.17 14.97 41.96
N ALA A 673 -20.00 14.74 42.99
CA ALA A 673 -19.55 14.70 44.38
C ALA A 673 -18.41 13.67 44.65
N ASP A 674 -18.45 12.51 43.99
CA ASP A 674 -17.42 11.48 44.14
C ASP A 674 -16.12 11.84 43.39
N PHE A 675 -16.20 12.60 42.29
CA PHE A 675 -14.99 13.11 41.63
C PHE A 675 -14.37 14.26 42.41
N ALA A 676 -15.19 15.22 42.84
CA ALA A 676 -14.74 16.39 43.61
C ALA A 676 -13.95 15.97 44.86
N THR A 677 -14.39 14.91 45.55
CA THR A 677 -13.65 14.37 46.71
C THR A 677 -12.33 13.69 46.32
N SER A 678 -12.28 12.97 45.19
CA SER A 678 -11.02 12.41 44.67
C SER A 678 -10.04 13.50 44.24
N VAL A 679 -10.53 14.56 43.62
CA VAL A 679 -9.76 15.73 43.18
C VAL A 679 -9.20 16.51 44.37
N ASP A 680 -10.03 16.81 45.36
CA ASP A 680 -9.61 17.49 46.60
C ASP A 680 -8.54 16.68 47.34
N LEU A 681 -8.67 15.35 47.35
CA LEU A 681 -7.72 14.49 48.04
C LEU A 681 -6.40 14.35 47.29
N PHE A 682 -6.43 13.88 46.04
CA PHE A 682 -5.21 13.54 45.31
C PHE A 682 -4.51 14.78 44.74
N TYR A 683 -5.23 15.67 44.06
CA TYR A 683 -4.61 16.83 43.42
C TYR A 683 -4.35 17.97 44.41
N THR A 684 -5.31 18.30 45.28
CA THR A 684 -5.15 19.42 46.22
C THR A 684 -4.40 19.03 47.50
N ALA A 685 -4.77 17.93 48.18
CA ALA A 685 -4.17 17.57 49.47
C ALA A 685 -2.86 16.77 49.34
N LEU A 686 -2.73 15.92 48.32
CA LEU A 686 -1.54 15.08 48.10
C LEU A 686 -0.60 15.63 47.01
N GLY A 687 -1.00 16.68 46.28
CA GLY A 687 -0.14 17.34 45.28
C GLY A 687 0.17 16.47 44.06
N ALA A 688 -0.73 15.54 43.72
CA ALA A 688 -0.57 14.56 42.66
C ALA A 688 -1.01 15.07 41.28
N SER A 689 -0.74 16.34 40.95
CA SER A 689 -1.17 16.97 39.70
C SER A 689 -0.03 17.00 38.69
N LEU A 690 -0.33 16.62 37.45
CA LEU A 690 0.62 16.70 36.34
C LEU A 690 0.81 18.15 35.88
N SER A 691 -0.25 18.97 35.94
CA SER A 691 -0.18 20.41 35.65
C SER A 691 0.68 21.18 36.66
N ASP A 692 0.72 20.74 37.91
CA ASP A 692 1.62 21.29 38.95
C ASP A 692 3.12 20.97 38.70
N LYS A 693 3.43 20.21 37.65
CA LYS A 693 4.76 19.65 37.32
C LYS A 693 5.22 19.91 35.89
N LEU A 694 4.34 20.44 35.04
CA LEU A 694 4.60 20.68 33.64
C LEU A 694 4.15 22.09 33.27
N THR A 695 4.88 22.72 32.36
CA THR A 695 4.45 23.95 31.70
C THR A 695 3.36 23.67 30.65
N ASP A 696 2.55 24.67 30.29
CA ASP A 696 1.54 24.58 29.23
C ASP A 696 2.09 24.01 27.90
N PHE A 697 3.36 24.25 27.59
CA PHE A 697 4.02 23.74 26.39
C PHE A 697 4.37 22.25 26.49
N GLN A 698 4.76 21.78 27.67
CA GLN A 698 4.98 20.35 27.93
C GLN A 698 3.65 19.58 27.96
N GLU A 699 2.61 20.15 28.56
CA GLU A 699 1.24 19.61 28.50
C GLU A 699 0.74 19.46 27.05
N ALA A 700 0.99 20.48 26.21
CA ALA A 700 0.64 20.43 24.80
C ALA A 700 1.35 19.31 24.02
N LEU A 701 2.54 18.88 24.47
CA LEU A 701 3.24 17.71 23.91
C LEU A 701 2.62 16.38 24.37
N LEU A 702 1.82 16.38 25.43
CA LEU A 702 0.96 15.27 25.84
C LEU A 702 -0.47 15.37 25.25
N GLY A 703 -0.75 16.40 24.43
CA GLY A 703 -2.03 16.59 23.77
C GLY A 703 -3.14 17.15 24.67
N CYS A 704 -2.79 17.64 25.85
CA CYS A 704 -3.72 18.23 26.81
C CYS A 704 -3.28 19.65 27.21
N GLY A 705 -4.03 20.28 28.11
CA GLY A 705 -3.71 21.59 28.65
C GLY A 705 -4.34 22.77 27.90
N PRO A 706 -4.00 24.01 28.27
CA PRO A 706 -4.66 25.21 27.79
C PRO A 706 -4.69 25.38 26.26
N PHE A 707 -3.68 24.88 25.54
CA PHE A 707 -3.63 24.96 24.07
C PHE A 707 -4.65 24.05 23.38
N TYR A 708 -5.07 22.97 24.03
CA TYR A 708 -6.11 22.06 23.56
C TYR A 708 -7.46 22.29 24.27
N ARG A 709 -7.58 23.37 25.08
CA ARG A 709 -8.78 23.68 25.88
C ARG A 709 -9.26 22.49 26.73
N THR A 710 -8.32 21.72 27.26
CA THR A 710 -8.54 20.57 28.16
C THR A 710 -7.63 20.68 29.38
N SER A 711 -7.91 19.92 30.43
CA SER A 711 -7.03 19.77 31.60
C SER A 711 -6.35 18.40 31.59
N CYS A 712 -5.03 18.35 31.68
CA CYS A 712 -4.31 17.07 31.78
C CYS A 712 -4.68 16.29 33.05
N ASP A 713 -5.11 16.99 34.11
CA ASP A 713 -5.53 16.39 35.36
C ASP A 713 -6.97 15.89 35.34
N LEU A 714 -7.88 16.61 34.70
CA LEU A 714 -9.29 16.24 34.71
C LEU A 714 -9.69 15.43 33.47
N ASP A 715 -9.29 15.89 32.28
CA ASP A 715 -9.64 15.25 31.01
C ASP A 715 -8.64 14.16 30.63
N GLY A 716 -7.40 14.24 31.13
CA GLY A 716 -6.32 13.28 30.86
C GLY A 716 -5.50 13.60 29.61
N VAL A 717 -4.55 12.72 29.30
CA VAL A 717 -3.63 12.82 28.14
C VAL A 717 -4.36 12.37 26.87
N ASP A 718 -4.35 13.19 25.82
CA ASP A 718 -4.98 12.87 24.53
C ASP A 718 -3.93 12.46 23.49
N LEU A 719 -3.81 11.16 23.24
CA LEU A 719 -2.81 10.62 22.33
C LEU A 719 -3.02 11.04 20.86
N LEU A 720 -4.23 11.45 20.46
CA LEU A 720 -4.45 12.00 19.11
C LEU A 720 -3.53 13.20 18.85
N ASN A 721 -3.39 14.05 19.87
CA ASN A 721 -2.71 15.33 19.83
C ASN A 721 -1.31 15.31 20.48
N ALA A 722 -0.92 14.21 21.12
CA ALA A 722 0.39 14.04 21.76
C ALA A 722 1.56 13.90 20.75
N GLU A 723 2.77 14.26 21.16
CA GLU A 723 4.00 14.11 20.39
C GLU A 723 4.65 12.75 20.69
N ALA A 724 4.61 11.81 19.74
CA ALA A 724 5.18 10.48 19.94
C ALA A 724 6.67 10.51 20.32
N SER A 725 7.48 11.34 19.66
CA SER A 725 8.91 11.44 19.97
C SER A 725 9.20 11.91 21.41
N ALA A 726 8.29 12.64 22.06
CA ALA A 726 8.38 12.95 23.49
C ALA A 726 7.93 11.77 24.36
N VAL A 727 6.79 11.16 24.02
CA VAL A 727 6.19 10.05 24.77
C VAL A 727 7.08 8.81 24.81
N TYR A 728 7.78 8.51 23.71
CA TYR A 728 8.65 7.33 23.57
C TYR A 728 10.13 7.57 23.85
N GLN A 729 10.53 8.79 24.22
CA GLN A 729 11.94 9.19 24.33
C GLN A 729 12.80 8.25 25.23
N ALA A 730 12.22 7.64 26.26
CA ALA A 730 12.91 6.76 27.20
C ALA A 730 12.75 5.24 26.92
N PHE A 731 12.09 4.87 25.81
CA PHE A 731 11.79 3.47 25.50
C PHE A 731 13.02 2.73 24.92
N PRO A 732 13.28 1.46 25.30
CA PRO A 732 14.46 0.71 24.87
C PRO A 732 14.33 -0.01 23.52
N ASN A 733 13.28 0.28 22.75
CA ASN A 733 12.97 -0.33 21.45
C ASN A 733 12.80 0.72 20.33
N VAL A 734 13.34 1.92 20.54
CA VAL A 734 13.25 3.08 19.63
C VAL A 734 14.59 3.36 18.92
N GLU A 735 14.66 4.40 18.11
CA GLU A 735 15.87 4.70 17.33
C GLU A 735 17.08 4.91 18.26
N GLY A 736 18.17 4.20 17.99
CA GLY A 736 19.39 4.25 18.79
C GLY A 736 19.59 3.06 19.73
N THR A 737 18.59 2.19 19.92
CA THR A 737 18.68 1.02 20.81
C THR A 737 19.00 -0.32 20.12
N PHE A 738 19.34 -0.28 18.83
CA PHE A 738 19.70 -1.48 18.06
C PHE A 738 21.08 -2.03 18.46
N ASP A 739 21.16 -3.33 18.79
CA ASP A 739 22.43 -4.06 18.97
C ASP A 739 22.63 -5.01 17.78
N PRO A 740 23.80 -4.99 17.08
CA PRO A 740 24.08 -5.91 15.98
C PRO A 740 24.14 -7.39 16.39
N ASP A 741 24.32 -7.68 17.68
CA ASP A 741 24.25 -9.04 18.22
C ASP A 741 22.80 -9.39 18.60
N PRO A 742 22.11 -10.29 17.87
CA PRO A 742 20.71 -10.62 18.11
C PRO A 742 20.46 -11.32 19.46
N THR A 743 21.53 -11.71 20.19
CA THR A 743 21.43 -12.30 21.52
C THR A 743 21.53 -11.28 22.65
N ARG A 744 21.85 -10.02 22.33
CA ARG A 744 21.94 -8.92 23.28
C ARG A 744 20.68 -8.08 23.21
N HIS A 745 19.95 -8.06 24.31
CA HIS A 745 18.78 -7.22 24.49
C HIS A 745 19.16 -5.98 25.28
N TRP A 746 18.43 -4.88 25.06
CA TRP A 746 18.66 -3.65 25.80
C TRP A 746 18.42 -3.86 27.31
N ASP A 747 19.36 -3.39 28.12
CA ASP A 747 19.34 -3.53 29.58
C ASP A 747 19.27 -2.14 30.22
N THR A 748 18.12 -1.81 30.80
CA THR A 748 17.87 -0.50 31.43
C THR A 748 18.69 -0.29 32.71
N THR A 749 19.32 -1.34 33.24
CA THR A 749 20.16 -1.28 34.45
C THR A 749 21.65 -1.10 34.13
N ASP A 750 22.04 -1.17 32.86
CA ASP A 750 23.43 -1.00 32.43
C ASP A 750 23.88 0.46 32.57
N ARG A 751 24.82 0.72 33.48
CA ARG A 751 25.35 2.07 33.73
C ARG A 751 26.42 2.49 32.74
N ASP A 752 27.03 1.53 32.04
CA ASP A 752 28.16 1.77 31.14
C ASP A 752 27.70 2.25 29.76
N ARG A 753 26.39 2.22 29.49
CA ARG A 753 25.76 2.71 28.26
C ARG A 753 24.79 3.84 28.57
N ALA A 754 24.75 4.88 27.73
CA ALA A 754 23.75 5.93 27.82
C ALA A 754 22.35 5.34 27.57
N GLN A 755 21.42 5.57 28.49
CA GLN A 755 20.04 5.07 28.40
C GLN A 755 19.17 5.99 27.53
N PRO A 756 18.11 5.46 26.88
CA PRO A 756 17.21 6.29 26.08
C PRO A 756 16.68 7.49 26.88
N GLY A 757 16.64 8.65 26.24
CA GLY A 757 16.20 9.90 26.84
C GLY A 757 17.20 10.59 27.78
N THR A 758 18.33 9.96 28.11
CA THR A 758 19.37 10.58 28.95
C THR A 758 20.38 11.40 28.13
N VAL A 759 21.13 12.26 28.82
CA VAL A 759 22.19 13.05 28.21
C VAL A 759 23.28 12.12 27.66
N GLY A 760 23.59 12.30 26.37
CA GLY A 760 24.61 11.50 25.67
C GLY A 760 24.07 10.28 24.93
N PHE A 761 22.78 9.96 25.05
CA PHE A 761 22.15 8.95 24.22
C PHE A 761 22.01 9.45 22.77
N GLU A 762 22.45 8.63 21.82
CA GLU A 762 22.36 8.91 20.39
C GLU A 762 21.13 8.21 19.78
N GLY A 763 19.98 8.90 19.76
CA GLY A 763 18.72 8.37 19.23
C GLY A 763 17.99 9.29 18.25
N GLY A 764 16.71 9.00 18.04
CA GLY A 764 15.80 9.78 17.19
C GLY A 764 15.77 11.28 17.54
N PRO A 765 15.56 12.18 16.56
CA PRO A 765 15.31 13.58 16.87
C PRO A 765 14.03 13.74 17.70
N LEU A 766 14.12 14.56 18.74
CA LEU A 766 13.04 14.82 19.68
C LEU A 766 12.27 16.07 19.26
N CYS A 767 10.95 15.92 19.10
CA CYS A 767 10.01 16.99 18.83
C CYS A 767 10.42 17.93 17.70
N THR A 768 11.02 17.40 16.63
CA THR A 768 11.53 18.23 15.54
C THR A 768 10.46 18.58 14.52
N ARG A 769 10.47 19.83 14.05
CA ARG A 769 9.63 20.34 12.97
C ARG A 769 10.47 21.12 11.97
N ARG A 770 10.21 20.92 10.68
CA ARG A 770 10.80 21.73 9.62
C ARG A 770 9.76 22.71 9.09
N VAL A 771 10.14 23.99 9.02
CA VAL A 771 9.34 25.04 8.37
C VAL A 771 10.27 25.82 7.45
N GLY A 772 9.98 25.78 6.14
CA GLY A 772 10.91 26.22 5.10
C GLY A 772 12.27 25.52 5.20
N ASP A 773 13.35 26.29 5.32
CA ASP A 773 14.72 25.78 5.41
C ASP A 773 15.26 25.62 6.83
N ARG A 774 14.41 25.79 7.85
CA ARG A 774 14.83 25.73 9.26
C ARG A 774 14.18 24.54 9.97
N THR A 775 14.98 23.88 10.79
CA THR A 775 14.52 22.86 11.74
C THR A 775 14.43 23.46 13.14
N PHE A 776 13.30 23.23 13.79
CA PHE A 776 12.99 23.65 15.15
C PHE A 776 12.81 22.42 16.03
N VAL A 777 13.19 22.53 17.30
CA VAL A 777 12.71 21.62 18.36
C VAL A 777 11.56 22.34 19.03
N LEU A 778 10.41 21.67 19.14
CA LEU A 778 9.21 22.28 19.71
C LEU A 778 9.46 22.76 21.15
N PRO A 779 8.86 23.89 21.56
CA PRO A 779 8.88 24.33 22.95
C PRO A 779 8.28 23.24 23.86
N GLY A 780 8.81 23.11 25.07
CA GLY A 780 8.47 22.04 26.02
C GLY A 780 9.39 20.81 25.92
N CYS A 781 10.11 20.65 24.80
CA CYS A 781 10.91 19.46 24.52
C CYS A 781 12.43 19.75 24.50
N ARG A 782 12.85 21.02 24.60
CA ARG A 782 14.27 21.40 24.53
C ARG A 782 14.97 21.07 25.84
N GLY A 783 16.19 20.55 25.77
CA GLY A 783 17.06 20.39 26.94
C GLY A 783 18.03 21.56 27.12
N PRO A 784 18.76 21.65 28.25
CA PRO A 784 19.72 22.73 28.52
C PRO A 784 20.82 22.97 27.47
N GLY A 785 21.09 21.97 26.62
CA GLY A 785 22.05 22.07 25.51
C GLY A 785 21.44 22.48 24.17
N ASP A 786 20.12 22.58 24.07
CA ASP A 786 19.41 22.83 22.82
C ASP A 786 19.24 24.33 22.52
N PRO A 787 19.33 24.75 21.24
CA PRO A 787 19.10 26.15 20.87
C PRO A 787 17.70 26.63 21.28
N GLY A 788 17.64 27.74 22.00
CA GLY A 788 16.37 28.35 22.42
C GLY A 788 15.73 27.71 23.66
N TYR A 789 16.44 26.83 24.38
CA TYR A 789 16.00 26.34 25.68
C TYR A 789 15.71 27.48 26.66
N ASP A 790 14.54 27.43 27.28
CA ASP A 790 14.12 28.33 28.35
C ASP A 790 13.47 27.49 29.46
N PRO A 791 14.05 27.43 30.68
CA PRO A 791 13.48 26.67 31.79
C PRO A 791 12.03 27.04 32.14
N ARG A 792 11.56 28.22 31.72
CA ARG A 792 10.18 28.69 31.93
C ARG A 792 9.18 28.12 30.91
N ILE A 793 9.67 27.45 29.89
CA ILE A 793 8.91 26.89 28.76
C ILE A 793 9.19 25.39 28.61
N ASP A 794 10.41 24.95 28.92
CA ASP A 794 10.89 23.58 28.68
C ASP A 794 11.11 22.77 29.97
N GLY A 795 10.86 23.38 31.14
CA GLY A 795 11.15 22.81 32.44
C GLY A 795 12.65 22.69 32.76
N THR A 796 12.99 22.29 33.98
CA THR A 796 14.35 22.05 34.47
C THR A 796 14.60 20.57 34.69
N THR A 797 15.80 20.10 34.32
CA THR A 797 16.21 18.70 34.54
C THR A 797 16.95 18.49 35.85
N THR A 798 16.93 19.47 36.75
CA THR A 798 17.66 19.42 38.02
C THR A 798 17.17 18.25 38.87
N ASN A 799 18.03 17.30 39.23
CA ASN A 799 17.66 16.07 39.98
C ASN A 799 16.70 15.09 39.27
N VAL A 800 16.40 15.28 37.98
CA VAL A 800 15.62 14.32 37.19
C VAL A 800 16.60 13.38 36.49
N ALA A 801 16.82 12.21 37.09
CA ALA A 801 17.79 11.23 36.62
C ALA A 801 17.18 9.83 36.51
N HIS A 802 17.68 9.05 35.56
CA HIS A 802 17.26 7.67 35.33
C HIS A 802 17.48 6.85 36.61
N PRO A 803 16.44 6.22 37.17
CA PRO A 803 16.52 5.65 38.51
C PRO A 803 17.59 4.56 38.60
N PHE A 804 17.68 3.67 37.60
CA PHE A 804 18.62 2.54 37.68
C PHE A 804 20.10 2.91 37.49
N THR A 805 20.38 3.92 36.68
CA THR A 805 21.74 4.26 36.26
C THR A 805 22.28 5.56 36.86
N GLY A 806 21.40 6.44 37.35
CA GLY A 806 21.74 7.77 37.84
C GLY A 806 22.08 8.77 36.74
N GLN A 807 21.89 8.42 35.46
CA GLN A 807 22.18 9.30 34.34
C GLN A 807 21.11 10.41 34.23
N PRO A 808 21.48 11.69 34.04
CA PRO A 808 20.52 12.77 33.95
C PRO A 808 19.69 12.68 32.66
N PHE A 809 18.39 12.94 32.75
CA PHE A 809 17.53 13.06 31.56
C PHE A 809 17.85 14.34 30.78
N ARG A 810 17.67 14.31 29.45
CA ARG A 810 17.96 15.45 28.57
C ARG A 810 16.99 16.61 28.76
N ASN A 811 15.73 16.30 28.99
CA ASN A 811 14.61 17.19 29.26
C ASN A 811 13.69 16.50 30.29
N GLU A 812 12.74 17.22 30.86
CA GLU A 812 11.82 16.67 31.88
C GLU A 812 10.84 15.64 31.29
N LEU A 813 10.43 15.80 30.03
CA LEU A 813 9.60 14.83 29.33
C LEU A 813 10.26 13.45 29.17
N GLY A 814 11.59 13.36 29.19
CA GLY A 814 12.31 12.09 29.30
C GLY A 814 11.97 11.33 30.58
N GLY A 815 11.75 12.05 31.70
CA GLY A 815 11.26 11.47 32.95
C GLY A 815 9.81 11.00 32.87
N VAL A 816 8.92 11.81 32.26
CA VAL A 816 7.52 11.43 31.98
C VAL A 816 7.47 10.15 31.12
N SER A 817 8.25 10.11 30.04
CA SER A 817 8.36 8.94 29.16
C SER A 817 8.83 7.69 29.90
N TRP A 818 9.82 7.82 30.80
CA TRP A 818 10.29 6.71 31.62
C TRP A 818 9.21 6.21 32.59
N ASN A 819 8.51 7.13 33.25
CA ASN A 819 7.44 6.78 34.17
C ASN A 819 6.30 6.04 33.47
N LEU A 820 5.91 6.49 32.28
CA LEU A 820 4.94 5.80 31.43
C LEU A 820 5.41 4.39 31.05
N LEU A 821 6.68 4.24 30.65
CA LEU A 821 7.27 2.93 30.34
C LEU A 821 7.14 1.98 31.54
N MET A 822 7.47 2.43 32.75
CA MET A 822 7.33 1.62 33.97
C MET A 822 5.87 1.29 34.26
N GLY A 823 4.95 2.25 34.02
CA GLY A 823 3.49 2.05 34.02
C GLY A 823 3.07 0.86 33.16
N LEU A 824 3.47 0.87 31.88
CA LEU A 824 3.17 -0.19 30.93
C LEU A 824 3.78 -1.54 31.31
N VAL A 825 4.99 -1.55 31.90
CA VAL A 825 5.57 -2.79 32.46
C VAL A 825 4.70 -3.37 33.56
N GLY A 826 4.19 -2.53 34.47
CA GLY A 826 3.26 -2.95 35.52
C GLY A 826 1.94 -3.48 34.98
N LEU A 827 1.44 -2.93 33.88
CA LEU A 827 0.21 -3.38 33.20
C LEU A 827 0.38 -4.70 32.42
N SER A 828 1.61 -5.21 32.27
CA SER A 828 1.90 -6.47 31.57
C SER A 828 1.77 -7.72 32.44
N LEU A 829 0.99 -7.71 33.53
CA LEU A 829 0.81 -8.89 34.38
C LEU A 829 0.15 -10.07 33.64
N PRO A 830 0.42 -11.32 34.07
CA PRO A 830 -0.24 -12.51 33.51
C PRO A 830 -1.75 -12.43 33.66
N GLY A 831 -2.49 -12.93 32.67
CA GLY A 831 -3.94 -13.02 32.73
C GLY A 831 -4.43 -13.81 33.94
N ARG A 832 -5.65 -13.52 34.40
CA ARG A 832 -6.39 -14.41 35.33
C ARG A 832 -6.99 -15.56 34.51
N ASP A 833 -7.09 -16.75 35.10
CA ASP A 833 -7.65 -17.93 34.41
C ASP A 833 -9.07 -17.61 33.85
N PHE A 834 -9.30 -17.97 32.57
CA PHE A 834 -10.47 -17.55 31.76
C PHE A 834 -11.82 -17.67 32.49
N GLY A 835 -12.59 -16.57 32.50
CA GLY A 835 -13.97 -16.53 33.01
C GLY A 835 -14.13 -16.25 34.50
N ASP A 836 -13.04 -16.18 35.27
CA ASP A 836 -13.06 -15.77 36.68
C ASP A 836 -12.29 -14.44 36.82
N PHE A 837 -13.03 -13.32 36.83
CA PHE A 837 -12.46 -12.00 37.20
C PHE A 837 -11.81 -12.02 38.60
N GLU A 838 -12.05 -13.06 39.40
CA GLU A 838 -11.52 -13.28 40.76
C GLU A 838 -10.53 -14.47 40.87
N GLY A 839 -10.17 -15.13 39.76
CA GLY A 839 -9.33 -16.34 39.74
C GLY A 839 -7.83 -16.06 39.93
N PRO A 840 -7.02 -17.10 40.26
CA PRO A 840 -5.56 -16.97 40.32
C PRO A 840 -4.99 -16.65 38.94
N ARG A 841 -3.87 -15.92 38.90
CA ARG A 841 -3.10 -15.69 37.68
C ARG A 841 -2.38 -16.96 37.25
N HIS A 842 -2.27 -17.17 35.93
CA HIS A 842 -1.41 -18.24 35.42
C HIS A 842 0.07 -17.92 35.60
N ALA A 843 0.92 -18.91 35.34
CA ALA A 843 2.37 -18.71 35.37
C ALA A 843 2.80 -17.72 34.27
N PRO A 844 3.66 -16.73 34.58
CA PRO A 844 4.07 -15.70 33.62
C PRO A 844 4.86 -16.29 32.44
N ASP A 845 4.42 -16.00 31.23
CA ASP A 845 5.19 -16.26 29.99
C ASP A 845 6.26 -15.18 29.78
N ARG A 846 7.05 -15.28 28.70
CA ARG A 846 8.14 -14.37 28.34
C ARG A 846 7.70 -12.92 28.16
N SER A 847 6.47 -12.69 27.70
CA SER A 847 5.91 -11.35 27.44
C SER A 847 5.22 -10.72 28.65
N GLU A 848 5.06 -11.47 29.75
CA GLU A 848 4.28 -11.06 30.91
C GLU A 848 5.17 -10.75 32.12
N PHE A 849 4.79 -9.79 32.94
CA PHE A 849 5.59 -9.33 34.06
C PHE A 849 5.54 -10.35 35.21
N ASP A 850 6.71 -10.85 35.61
CA ASP A 850 6.83 -11.74 36.78
C ASP A 850 7.08 -10.92 38.05
N ALA A 851 6.06 -10.75 38.86
CA ALA A 851 6.15 -10.03 40.13
C ALA A 851 7.13 -10.67 41.14
N ASN A 852 7.42 -11.98 41.02
CA ASN A 852 8.38 -12.65 41.90
C ASN A 852 9.84 -12.48 41.44
N ASP A 853 10.07 -12.16 40.16
CA ASP A 853 11.37 -11.79 39.60
C ASP A 853 11.28 -10.52 38.73
N PRO A 854 11.06 -9.34 39.35
CA PRO A 854 10.76 -8.09 38.64
C PRO A 854 11.94 -7.54 37.81
N PHE A 855 13.12 -8.17 37.89
CA PHE A 855 14.33 -7.84 37.12
C PHE A 855 14.88 -9.05 36.35
N ARG A 856 14.03 -10.01 35.99
CA ARG A 856 14.41 -11.20 35.20
C ARG A 856 15.07 -10.84 33.87
N ARG A 857 15.87 -11.75 33.33
CA ARG A 857 16.51 -11.61 32.01
C ARG A 857 15.79 -12.45 30.96
N GLY A 858 15.75 -11.96 29.73
CA GLY A 858 15.15 -12.67 28.60
C GLY A 858 13.62 -12.75 28.65
N GLY A 859 12.96 -11.85 29.37
CA GLY A 859 11.51 -11.76 29.48
C GLY A 859 11.07 -10.44 30.15
N CYS A 860 9.77 -10.14 30.10
CA CYS A 860 9.20 -8.89 30.59
C CYS A 860 9.58 -8.62 32.06
N SER A 861 10.19 -7.46 32.30
CA SER A 861 10.71 -7.00 33.59
C SER A 861 11.03 -5.51 33.54
N PHE A 862 11.35 -4.88 34.68
CA PHE A 862 11.86 -3.51 34.70
C PHE A 862 13.24 -3.37 34.03
N ARG A 863 13.98 -4.48 33.94
CA ARG A 863 15.31 -4.55 33.31
C ARG A 863 15.24 -4.59 31.78
N GLU A 864 14.33 -5.39 31.25
CA GLU A 864 14.16 -5.63 29.81
C GLU A 864 12.68 -5.40 29.42
N PRO A 865 12.19 -4.17 29.50
CA PRO A 865 10.76 -3.87 29.34
C PRO A 865 10.27 -4.02 27.90
N GLN A 866 11.18 -4.10 26.92
CA GLN A 866 10.85 -4.38 25.51
C GLN A 866 10.15 -5.74 25.29
N TRP A 867 10.24 -6.67 26.25
CA TRP A 867 9.50 -7.93 26.19
C TRP A 867 8.05 -7.79 26.63
N CYS A 868 7.69 -6.72 27.35
CA CYS A 868 6.38 -6.58 27.97
C CYS A 868 5.27 -6.36 26.94
N SER A 869 4.19 -7.14 27.03
CA SER A 869 3.04 -7.09 26.12
C SER A 869 2.44 -5.69 25.95
N ALA A 870 2.20 -4.94 27.02
CA ALA A 870 1.65 -3.59 26.97
C ALA A 870 2.64 -2.57 26.39
N VAL A 871 3.94 -2.72 26.67
CA VAL A 871 5.01 -1.91 26.02
C VAL A 871 5.05 -2.18 24.51
N THR A 872 4.87 -3.44 24.13
CA THR A 872 4.81 -3.89 22.73
C THR A 872 3.61 -3.30 21.99
N ALA A 873 2.42 -3.45 22.59
CA ALA A 873 1.17 -2.93 22.04
C ALA A 873 1.22 -1.40 21.92
N PHE A 874 1.76 -0.71 22.94
CA PHE A 874 1.93 0.74 22.89
C PHE A 874 2.86 1.15 21.75
N LEU A 875 4.06 0.56 21.66
CA LEU A 875 5.01 0.87 20.59
C LEU A 875 4.39 0.73 19.19
N GLY A 876 3.55 -0.28 18.97
CA GLY A 876 2.84 -0.53 17.71
C GLY A 876 1.92 0.61 17.25
N LEU A 877 1.60 1.58 18.11
CA LEU A 877 0.88 2.81 17.74
C LEU A 877 1.78 3.87 17.09
N SER A 878 3.08 3.61 16.96
CA SER A 878 4.06 4.56 16.44
C SER A 878 4.98 3.94 15.41
N GLY A 879 5.64 4.78 14.64
CA GLY A 879 6.67 4.39 13.68
C GLY A 879 7.60 5.56 13.38
N VAL A 880 8.52 5.36 12.45
CA VAL A 880 9.60 6.30 12.18
C VAL A 880 9.48 6.87 10.78
N ARG A 881 9.54 8.19 10.64
CA ARG A 881 9.68 8.84 9.33
C ARG A 881 11.06 8.58 8.74
N ARG A 882 11.28 9.01 7.50
CA ARG A 882 12.62 9.03 6.90
C ARG A 882 13.60 9.86 7.76
N ASN A 883 14.87 9.44 7.82
CA ASN A 883 15.93 10.17 8.52
C ASN A 883 16.35 11.51 7.90
N ASP A 884 15.66 11.99 6.87
CA ASP A 884 15.96 13.26 6.20
C ASP A 884 15.43 14.43 7.02
N VAL A 885 16.19 15.53 7.06
CA VAL A 885 15.76 16.77 7.75
C VAL A 885 14.45 17.33 7.19
N ARG A 886 14.14 17.09 5.91
CA ARG A 886 12.85 17.42 5.30
C ARG A 886 11.67 16.69 5.94
N ALA A 887 11.89 15.46 6.40
CA ALA A 887 10.89 14.65 7.09
C ALA A 887 10.90 14.85 8.63
N GLY A 888 11.69 15.80 9.14
CA GLY A 888 11.91 15.99 10.58
C GLY A 888 13.02 15.10 11.18
N GLY A 889 13.71 14.29 10.36
CA GLY A 889 14.87 13.49 10.78
C GLY A 889 16.11 14.32 11.15
N ASN A 890 17.15 13.65 11.65
CA ASN A 890 18.46 14.27 11.98
C ASN A 890 19.63 13.83 11.08
N GLY A 891 19.34 13.16 9.95
CA GLY A 891 20.32 12.59 9.03
C GLY A 891 20.77 11.17 9.38
N ARG A 892 20.62 10.75 10.64
CA ARG A 892 20.93 9.39 11.10
C ARG A 892 19.67 8.60 11.40
N PHE A 893 18.77 9.20 12.18
CA PHE A 893 17.50 8.63 12.61
C PHE A 893 16.34 9.52 12.15
N GLY A 894 15.21 8.89 11.86
CA GLY A 894 13.97 9.58 11.55
C GLY A 894 13.18 9.99 12.79
N ARG A 895 12.25 10.92 12.62
CA ARG A 895 11.35 11.36 13.69
C ARG A 895 10.29 10.28 13.95
N ARG A 896 10.06 9.96 15.22
CA ARG A 896 8.99 9.06 15.64
C ARG A 896 7.66 9.81 15.74
N ASP A 897 6.65 9.28 15.05
CA ASP A 897 5.28 9.78 15.02
C ASP A 897 4.30 8.68 15.42
N PHE A 898 3.15 9.06 15.97
CA PHE A 898 2.02 8.13 16.07
C PHE A 898 1.48 7.83 14.67
N VAL A 899 0.92 6.64 14.45
CA VAL A 899 0.46 6.20 13.11
C VAL A 899 -0.60 7.14 12.52
N TRP A 900 -1.48 7.73 13.33
CA TRP A 900 -2.47 8.74 12.91
C TRP A 900 -1.90 10.13 12.63
N GLN A 901 -0.62 10.36 12.93
CA GLN A 901 0.12 11.58 12.58
C GLN A 901 1.06 11.32 11.39
N SER A 902 0.68 10.37 10.54
CA SER A 902 1.41 9.94 9.36
C SER A 902 0.48 9.36 8.31
N GLY A 903 1.03 9.07 7.13
CA GLY A 903 0.24 8.66 5.98
C GLY A 903 -0.43 9.84 5.30
N GLY A 904 -1.28 9.53 4.33
CA GLY A 904 -2.01 10.53 3.59
C GLY A 904 -3.13 9.93 2.76
N THR A 905 -3.93 10.80 2.18
CA THR A 905 -4.91 10.47 1.15
C THR A 905 -4.34 10.89 -0.19
N GLY A 906 -4.26 9.94 -1.12
CA GLY A 906 -3.89 10.17 -2.51
C GLY A 906 -5.00 9.80 -3.47
N VAL A 907 -4.92 10.34 -4.68
CA VAL A 907 -5.78 10.01 -5.82
C VAL A 907 -4.89 9.72 -7.03
N LEU A 908 -5.36 8.88 -7.94
CA LEU A 908 -4.70 8.70 -9.23
C LEU A 908 -5.16 9.77 -10.22
N ARG A 909 -4.22 10.36 -10.95
CA ARG A 909 -4.46 11.34 -12.01
C ARG A 909 -3.67 11.00 -13.27
N TYR A 910 -4.14 11.48 -14.41
CA TYR A 910 -3.54 11.24 -15.71
C TYR A 910 -3.09 12.57 -16.33
N ASP A 911 -1.81 12.66 -16.70
CA ASP A 911 -1.26 13.85 -17.34
C ASP A 911 -1.68 13.95 -18.78
N LYS A 912 -2.10 15.14 -19.22
CA LYS A 912 -2.25 15.46 -20.64
C LYS A 912 -0.96 16.11 -21.13
N ALA A 913 -0.23 15.44 -22.01
CA ALA A 913 1.08 15.89 -22.47
C ALA A 913 1.12 16.04 -24.00
N ASN A 914 2.03 16.89 -24.47
CA ASN A 914 2.42 16.92 -25.87
C ASN A 914 3.59 15.94 -26.10
N ILE A 915 3.49 15.12 -27.14
CA ILE A 915 4.45 14.11 -27.53
C ILE A 915 4.92 14.42 -28.96
N LEU A 916 6.07 15.10 -29.05
CA LEU A 916 6.72 15.41 -30.32
C LEU A 916 7.66 14.27 -30.72
N GLY A 917 7.41 13.67 -31.89
CA GLY A 917 8.19 12.57 -32.43
C GLY A 917 8.83 12.87 -33.78
N PHE A 918 9.98 12.23 -34.01
CA PHE A 918 10.69 12.20 -35.28
C PHE A 918 11.18 10.79 -35.57
N SER A 919 10.81 10.19 -36.70
CA SER A 919 11.37 8.89 -37.13
C SER A 919 12.03 8.96 -38.49
N MET A 920 13.03 8.11 -38.68
CA MET A 920 13.80 7.98 -39.91
C MET A 920 14.16 6.51 -40.15
N ASP A 921 13.86 6.00 -41.34
CA ASP A 921 14.32 4.68 -41.80
C ASP A 921 15.13 4.76 -43.07
N PHE A 922 16.14 3.91 -43.21
CA PHE A 922 16.87 3.76 -44.45
C PHE A 922 17.54 2.40 -44.58
N ALA A 923 17.69 1.93 -45.82
CA ALA A 923 18.50 0.77 -46.14
C ALA A 923 19.96 1.20 -46.40
N GLU A 924 20.91 0.49 -45.78
CA GLU A 924 22.34 0.71 -45.95
C GLU A 924 22.96 -0.40 -46.81
N ASP A 925 23.53 0.01 -47.95
CA ASP A 925 23.95 -0.90 -49.01
C ASP A 925 25.25 -1.67 -48.75
N VAL A 926 26.16 -1.16 -47.93
CA VAL A 926 27.48 -1.79 -47.70
C VAL A 926 27.35 -2.99 -46.76
N THR A 927 26.63 -2.79 -45.66
CA THR A 927 26.37 -3.78 -44.61
C THR A 927 25.16 -4.66 -44.93
N LYS A 928 24.30 -4.23 -45.88
CA LYS A 928 23.01 -4.86 -46.20
C LYS A 928 22.09 -4.93 -44.99
N SER A 929 22.02 -3.83 -44.25
CA SER A 929 21.17 -3.69 -43.07
C SER A 929 20.16 -2.57 -43.27
N ASN A 930 19.01 -2.68 -42.61
CA ASN A 930 18.03 -1.61 -42.51
C ASN A 930 18.17 -0.96 -41.14
N TRP A 931 18.13 0.36 -41.09
CA TRP A 931 18.26 1.15 -39.88
C TRP A 931 16.98 1.93 -39.66
N GLY A 932 16.45 1.88 -38.45
CA GLY A 932 15.38 2.74 -37.97
C GLY A 932 15.88 3.59 -36.80
N VAL A 933 15.48 4.85 -36.79
CA VAL A 933 15.74 5.78 -35.69
C VAL A 933 14.43 6.43 -35.32
N GLU A 934 14.07 6.40 -34.04
CA GLU A 934 12.90 7.09 -33.49
C GLU A 934 13.32 7.95 -32.33
N PHE A 935 12.89 9.21 -32.33
CA PHE A 935 13.09 10.12 -31.22
C PHE A 935 11.74 10.67 -30.79
N THR A 936 11.55 10.82 -29.49
CA THR A 936 10.34 11.39 -28.89
C THR A 936 10.74 12.31 -27.74
N TRP A 937 10.11 13.47 -27.67
CA TRP A 937 10.16 14.37 -26.52
C TRP A 937 8.75 14.48 -25.94
N VAL A 938 8.63 14.23 -24.65
CA VAL A 938 7.40 14.34 -23.87
C VAL A 938 7.62 15.44 -22.85
N GLU A 939 6.78 16.46 -22.91
CA GLU A 939 6.84 17.67 -22.06
C GLU A 939 6.01 17.49 -20.79
N ASP A 940 6.51 18.02 -19.67
CA ASP A 940 5.78 18.21 -18.39
C ASP A 940 5.07 16.95 -17.85
N ILE A 941 5.80 15.84 -17.69
CA ILE A 941 5.25 14.62 -17.06
C ILE A 941 5.58 14.54 -15.57
N HIS A 942 4.64 14.04 -14.78
CA HIS A 942 4.85 13.76 -13.36
C HIS A 942 5.50 12.39 -13.17
N LEU A 943 6.70 12.38 -12.59
CA LEU A 943 7.38 11.15 -12.18
C LEU A 943 7.48 11.06 -10.65
N ALA A 944 7.37 9.85 -10.12
CA ALA A 944 7.49 9.60 -8.69
C ALA A 944 8.87 10.01 -8.14
N ASP A 945 8.87 10.90 -7.15
CA ASP A 945 10.06 11.45 -6.51
C ASP A 945 9.91 11.42 -4.99
N ASN A 946 10.65 10.50 -4.36
CA ASN A 946 10.65 10.33 -2.91
C ASN A 946 11.33 11.48 -2.14
N ASP A 947 11.98 12.41 -2.83
CA ASP A 947 12.54 13.63 -2.26
C ASP A 947 11.58 14.85 -2.35
N ALA A 948 10.46 14.72 -3.07
CA ALA A 948 9.38 15.69 -3.11
C ALA A 948 8.37 15.46 -1.97
N PHE A 949 7.72 16.52 -1.48
CA PHE A 949 6.74 16.40 -0.40
C PHE A 949 5.40 15.84 -0.89
N ASP A 950 5.03 16.14 -2.13
CA ASP A 950 3.80 15.67 -2.77
C ASP A 950 3.97 14.27 -3.41
N GLY A 951 5.21 13.76 -3.43
CA GLY A 951 5.58 12.42 -3.90
C GLY A 951 5.93 12.33 -5.39
N HIS A 952 5.88 13.45 -6.11
CA HIS A 952 6.21 13.53 -7.54
C HIS A 952 6.95 14.84 -7.88
N SER A 953 7.62 14.83 -9.03
CA SER A 953 8.28 15.99 -9.64
C SER A 953 7.94 16.03 -11.13
N GLU A 954 7.69 17.22 -11.66
CA GLU A 954 7.52 17.48 -13.10
C GLU A 954 8.87 17.40 -13.82
N THR A 955 8.91 16.74 -14.97
CA THR A 955 10.14 16.59 -15.78
C THR A 955 9.81 16.32 -17.25
N ASP A 956 10.78 16.62 -18.11
CA ASP A 956 10.75 16.24 -19.52
C ASP A 956 11.40 14.86 -19.75
N ALA A 957 10.80 14.06 -20.62
CA ALA A 957 11.35 12.78 -21.06
C ALA A 957 11.76 12.79 -22.53
N PHE A 958 12.98 12.35 -22.80
CA PHE A 958 13.54 12.21 -24.13
C PHE A 958 13.84 10.74 -24.43
N ARG A 959 13.15 10.17 -25.42
CA ARG A 959 13.27 8.76 -25.78
C ARG A 959 13.86 8.60 -27.17
N LEU A 960 14.97 7.89 -27.29
CA LEU A 960 15.62 7.55 -28.55
C LEU A 960 15.61 6.03 -28.72
N THR A 961 15.15 5.55 -29.87
CA THR A 961 15.28 4.17 -30.29
C THR A 961 16.12 4.06 -31.55
N ILE A 962 17.02 3.10 -31.59
CA ILE A 962 17.79 2.74 -32.78
C ILE A 962 17.57 1.25 -33.05
N SER A 963 17.00 0.93 -34.20
CA SER A 963 16.80 -0.44 -34.68
C SER A 963 17.70 -0.76 -35.86
N VAL A 964 18.21 -1.98 -35.92
CA VAL A 964 19.03 -2.49 -37.02
C VAL A 964 18.63 -3.91 -37.35
N ASP A 965 18.25 -4.11 -38.62
CA ASP A 965 17.82 -5.39 -39.16
C ASP A 965 18.77 -5.89 -40.23
N ARG A 966 19.14 -7.16 -40.15
CA ARG A 966 20.04 -7.76 -41.14
C ARG A 966 19.80 -9.26 -41.36
N PRO A 967 19.33 -9.67 -42.56
CA PRO A 967 19.39 -11.06 -42.97
C PRO A 967 20.84 -11.46 -43.28
N THR A 968 21.36 -12.51 -42.64
CA THR A 968 22.75 -12.96 -42.78
C THR A 968 22.82 -14.48 -43.01
N PHE A 969 23.63 -14.93 -43.97
CA PHE A 969 23.91 -16.36 -44.15
C PHE A 969 24.89 -16.88 -43.10
N VAL A 970 24.47 -17.90 -42.34
CA VAL A 970 25.31 -18.64 -41.39
C VAL A 970 25.42 -20.08 -41.89
N ASN A 971 26.25 -20.28 -42.92
CA ASN A 971 26.25 -21.49 -43.75
C ASN A 971 26.46 -22.81 -42.99
N PHE A 972 27.15 -22.78 -41.84
CA PHE A 972 27.38 -23.99 -41.04
C PHE A 972 26.15 -24.42 -40.23
N LEU A 973 25.20 -23.51 -39.96
CA LEU A 973 23.93 -23.82 -39.31
C LEU A 973 22.81 -24.06 -40.32
N ASN A 974 22.75 -23.26 -41.39
CA ASN A 974 21.79 -23.40 -42.47
C ASN A 974 22.34 -22.77 -43.76
N ALA A 975 22.64 -23.60 -44.76
CA ALA A 975 23.17 -23.12 -46.05
C ALA A 975 22.07 -22.64 -47.01
N ASN A 976 20.80 -22.98 -46.75
CA ASN A 976 19.69 -22.75 -47.67
C ASN A 976 18.80 -21.56 -47.26
N ARG A 977 18.97 -21.01 -46.06
CA ARG A 977 18.18 -19.90 -45.52
C ARG A 977 19.06 -18.95 -44.72
N THR A 978 18.73 -17.67 -44.75
CA THR A 978 19.36 -16.65 -43.90
C THR A 978 18.84 -16.74 -42.47
N PHE A 979 19.66 -16.26 -41.54
CA PHE A 979 19.26 -15.90 -40.19
C PHE A 979 18.90 -14.43 -40.20
N PHE A 980 17.72 -14.09 -39.70
CA PHE A 980 17.31 -12.71 -39.50
C PHE A 980 17.79 -12.26 -38.13
N PHE A 981 18.66 -11.26 -38.10
CA PHE A 981 19.12 -10.62 -36.88
C PHE A 981 18.46 -9.25 -36.78
N ASN A 982 17.70 -9.02 -35.71
CA ASN A 982 17.12 -7.72 -35.36
C ASN A 982 17.71 -7.30 -34.02
N THR A 983 18.17 -6.05 -33.93
CA THR A 983 18.57 -5.45 -32.67
C THR A 983 17.94 -4.08 -32.53
N GLN A 984 17.42 -3.77 -31.34
CA GLN A 984 16.80 -2.48 -31.03
C GLN A 984 17.39 -1.98 -29.72
N TRP A 985 17.78 -0.72 -29.66
CA TRP A 985 18.35 -0.07 -28.48
C TRP A 985 17.52 1.13 -28.12
N PHE A 986 17.05 1.17 -26.88
CA PHE A 986 16.20 2.20 -26.32
C PHE A 986 17.01 2.99 -25.30
N PHE A 987 16.94 4.30 -25.41
CA PHE A 987 17.58 5.27 -24.52
C PHE A 987 16.50 6.21 -24.02
N GLU A 988 16.29 6.26 -22.72
CA GLU A 988 15.39 7.23 -22.10
C GLU A 988 16.19 8.16 -21.21
N TYR A 989 16.21 9.45 -21.55
CA TYR A 989 16.82 10.49 -20.75
C TYR A 989 15.73 11.33 -20.08
N GLN A 990 15.84 11.50 -18.76
CA GLN A 990 14.93 12.31 -17.95
C GLN A 990 15.67 13.58 -17.52
N ASP A 991 15.08 14.73 -17.78
CA ASP A 991 15.67 16.00 -17.35
C ASP A 991 15.51 16.21 -15.84
N ASP A 992 16.35 17.07 -15.25
CA ASP A 992 16.28 17.43 -13.82
C ASP A 992 16.25 16.23 -12.83
N TYR A 993 16.80 15.08 -13.25
CA TYR A 993 16.79 13.85 -12.45
C TYR A 993 17.39 14.04 -11.04
N GLY A 994 16.57 13.77 -10.03
CA GLY A 994 16.93 13.77 -8.62
C GLY A 994 17.26 12.38 -8.07
N ARG A 995 17.97 12.33 -6.93
CA ARG A 995 18.23 11.04 -6.22
C ARG A 995 16.99 10.42 -5.58
N GLY A 996 15.88 11.15 -5.51
CA GLY A 996 14.61 10.64 -4.99
C GLY A 996 13.75 9.93 -6.04
N PHE A 997 14.07 10.07 -7.33
CA PHE A 997 13.37 9.38 -8.42
C PHE A 997 13.49 7.86 -8.29
N LEU A 998 12.43 7.14 -8.64
CA LEU A 998 12.41 5.67 -8.57
C LEU A 998 13.20 5.02 -9.73
N ASN A 999 13.32 5.72 -10.87
CA ASN A 999 14.02 5.26 -12.08
C ASN A 999 15.54 5.15 -11.90
N ASP A 1000 16.19 4.40 -12.80
CA ASP A 1000 17.60 3.99 -12.71
C ASP A 1000 18.64 5.03 -13.15
N GLY A 1001 18.53 6.26 -12.67
CA GLY A 1001 19.39 7.36 -13.08
C GLY A 1001 18.76 8.20 -14.21
N PRO A 1002 19.44 9.29 -14.61
CA PRO A 1002 18.94 10.21 -15.63
C PRO A 1002 18.88 9.62 -17.04
N LEU A 1003 19.53 8.49 -17.30
CA LEU A 1003 19.59 7.85 -18.61
C LEU A 1003 19.40 6.35 -18.46
N ASP A 1004 18.23 5.81 -18.75
CA ASP A 1004 17.99 4.37 -18.82
C ASP A 1004 18.29 3.83 -20.22
N ILE A 1005 18.84 2.63 -20.29
CA ILE A 1005 19.22 1.98 -21.56
C ILE A 1005 18.84 0.52 -21.50
N PHE A 1006 18.10 0.06 -22.51
CA PHE A 1006 17.85 -1.36 -22.70
C PHE A 1006 17.91 -1.74 -24.18
N GLY A 1007 18.19 -3.01 -24.44
CA GLY A 1007 18.31 -3.56 -25.78
C GLY A 1007 17.46 -4.80 -25.96
N VAL A 1008 16.88 -4.94 -27.14
CA VAL A 1008 16.26 -6.16 -27.64
C VAL A 1008 17.15 -6.73 -28.75
N PHE A 1009 17.36 -8.04 -28.72
CA PHE A 1009 18.08 -8.77 -29.75
C PHE A 1009 17.31 -10.02 -30.11
N ALA A 1010 16.84 -10.09 -31.35
CA ALA A 1010 16.07 -11.20 -31.88
C ALA A 1010 16.82 -11.91 -33.00
N VAL A 1011 16.80 -13.24 -32.98
CA VAL A 1011 17.35 -14.09 -34.03
C VAL A 1011 16.33 -15.14 -34.43
N SER A 1012 16.02 -15.22 -35.72
CA SER A 1012 15.12 -16.24 -36.25
C SER A 1012 15.62 -16.81 -37.57
N THR A 1013 15.26 -18.06 -37.87
CA THR A 1013 15.54 -18.70 -39.16
C THR A 1013 14.51 -19.78 -39.47
N GLY A 1014 14.57 -20.36 -40.67
CA GLY A 1014 13.68 -21.42 -41.13
C GLY A 1014 14.42 -22.64 -41.67
N TYR A 1015 13.99 -23.82 -41.22
CA TYR A 1015 14.47 -25.13 -41.66
C TYR A 1015 13.34 -25.90 -42.35
N PHE A 1016 13.73 -26.86 -43.21
CA PHE A 1016 12.80 -27.77 -43.89
C PHE A 1016 11.68 -27.06 -44.67
N GLN A 1017 12.06 -26.11 -45.54
CA GLN A 1017 11.10 -25.28 -46.29
C GLN A 1017 10.17 -24.47 -45.37
N ASP A 1018 10.76 -23.81 -44.38
CA ASP A 1018 10.06 -22.98 -43.38
C ASP A 1018 8.99 -23.74 -42.56
N ARG A 1019 9.13 -25.08 -42.46
CA ARG A 1019 8.30 -25.89 -41.56
C ARG A 1019 8.76 -25.84 -40.12
N LEU A 1020 10.05 -25.70 -39.86
CA LEU A 1020 10.61 -25.59 -38.51
C LEU A 1020 11.24 -24.19 -38.35
N LEU A 1021 10.68 -23.40 -37.45
CA LEU A 1021 11.00 -21.98 -37.23
C LEU A 1021 11.49 -21.79 -35.79
N PRO A 1022 12.78 -21.96 -35.53
CA PRO A 1022 13.37 -21.53 -34.26
C PRO A 1022 13.52 -20.01 -34.22
N SER A 1023 13.19 -19.44 -33.06
CA SER A 1023 13.39 -18.03 -32.74
C SER A 1023 13.95 -17.90 -31.33
N ILE A 1024 14.75 -16.87 -31.10
CA ILE A 1024 15.18 -16.46 -29.77
C ILE A 1024 15.16 -14.95 -29.68
N VAL A 1025 14.51 -14.44 -28.65
CA VAL A 1025 14.53 -13.01 -28.31
C VAL A 1025 15.24 -12.86 -26.97
N VAL A 1026 16.18 -11.92 -26.90
CA VAL A 1026 16.87 -11.53 -25.68
C VAL A 1026 16.56 -10.07 -25.41
N VAL A 1027 16.08 -9.78 -24.21
CA VAL A 1027 15.88 -8.41 -23.72
C VAL A 1027 16.85 -8.17 -22.58
N TYR A 1028 17.57 -7.06 -22.59
CA TYR A 1028 18.53 -6.73 -21.55
C TYR A 1028 18.46 -5.25 -21.17
N PHE A 1029 18.21 -4.97 -19.89
CA PHE A 1029 18.27 -3.64 -19.31
C PHE A 1029 19.63 -3.44 -18.64
N VAL A 1030 20.36 -2.41 -19.07
CA VAL A 1030 21.79 -2.24 -18.74
C VAL A 1030 21.97 -1.84 -17.28
N ARG A 1031 21.14 -0.94 -16.75
CA ARG A 1031 21.35 -0.37 -15.42
C ARG A 1031 20.78 -1.21 -14.29
N ASN A 1032 19.53 -1.65 -14.46
CA ASN A 1032 18.90 -2.51 -13.46
C ASN A 1032 19.45 -3.96 -13.50
N ASN A 1033 20.17 -4.32 -14.58
CA ASN A 1033 20.71 -5.66 -14.83
C ASN A 1033 19.62 -6.75 -14.79
N SER A 1034 18.47 -6.44 -15.40
CA SER A 1034 17.39 -7.38 -15.63
C SER A 1034 17.41 -7.85 -17.09
N PHE A 1035 16.99 -9.09 -17.33
CA PHE A 1035 16.98 -9.67 -18.66
C PHE A 1035 15.84 -10.67 -18.84
N ALA A 1036 15.46 -10.87 -20.10
CA ALA A 1036 14.61 -11.97 -20.52
C ALA A 1036 15.28 -12.73 -21.67
N VAL A 1037 15.12 -14.06 -21.68
CA VAL A 1037 15.50 -14.92 -22.81
C VAL A 1037 14.28 -15.75 -23.18
N LEU A 1038 13.80 -15.56 -24.42
CA LEU A 1038 12.55 -16.10 -24.93
C LEU A 1038 12.84 -17.01 -26.13
N PRO A 1039 13.38 -18.23 -25.94
CA PRO A 1039 13.56 -19.17 -27.02
C PRO A 1039 12.23 -19.88 -27.32
N GLU A 1040 11.90 -19.97 -28.60
CA GLU A 1040 10.74 -20.72 -29.06
C GLU A 1040 11.04 -21.47 -30.36
N VAL A 1041 10.25 -22.51 -30.58
CA VAL A 1041 10.31 -23.32 -31.80
C VAL A 1041 8.89 -23.55 -32.28
N SER A 1042 8.58 -23.05 -33.48
CA SER A 1042 7.33 -23.34 -34.17
C SER A 1042 7.52 -24.42 -35.23
N TYR A 1043 6.61 -25.37 -35.29
CA TYR A 1043 6.55 -26.42 -36.31
C TYR A 1043 5.22 -26.37 -37.05
N ARG A 1044 5.28 -26.14 -38.37
CA ARG A 1044 4.14 -26.16 -39.29
C ARG A 1044 3.97 -27.57 -39.87
N PHE A 1045 2.94 -28.27 -39.43
CA PHE A 1045 2.61 -29.62 -39.90
C PHE A 1045 1.93 -29.58 -41.28
N SER A 1046 1.12 -28.54 -41.52
CA SER A 1046 0.46 -28.22 -42.80
C SER A 1046 0.41 -26.69 -42.98
N GLU A 1047 -0.22 -26.23 -44.06
CA GLU A 1047 -0.50 -24.80 -44.29
C GLU A 1047 -1.44 -24.22 -43.23
N ASN A 1048 -2.29 -25.07 -42.64
CA ASN A 1048 -3.35 -24.67 -41.72
C ASN A 1048 -3.01 -24.99 -40.26
N PHE A 1049 -2.10 -25.93 -40.00
CA PHE A 1049 -1.86 -26.45 -38.65
C PHE A 1049 -0.39 -26.29 -38.21
N SER A 1050 -0.21 -25.61 -37.07
CA SER A 1050 1.11 -25.41 -36.45
C SER A 1050 1.08 -25.62 -34.94
N ALA A 1051 2.22 -26.01 -34.37
CA ALA A 1051 2.43 -26.00 -32.93
C ALA A 1051 3.72 -25.25 -32.59
N THR A 1052 3.68 -24.44 -31.53
CA THR A 1052 4.82 -23.69 -31.01
C THR A 1052 5.06 -24.08 -29.56
N PHE A 1053 6.30 -24.44 -29.25
CA PHE A 1053 6.77 -24.62 -27.88
C PHE A 1053 7.77 -23.52 -27.56
N GLY A 1054 7.64 -22.90 -26.40
CA GLY A 1054 8.53 -21.84 -25.97
C GLY A 1054 8.79 -21.85 -24.48
N ILE A 1055 9.87 -21.17 -24.13
CA ILE A 1055 10.31 -20.92 -22.75
C ILE A 1055 10.46 -19.41 -22.62
N ALA A 1056 10.13 -18.86 -21.46
CA ALA A 1056 10.47 -17.49 -21.10
C ALA A 1056 11.24 -17.53 -19.79
N ALA A 1057 12.51 -17.13 -19.83
CA ALA A 1057 13.37 -17.05 -18.65
C ALA A 1057 13.56 -15.57 -18.30
N PHE A 1058 13.22 -15.18 -17.08
CA PHE A 1058 13.36 -13.82 -16.57
C PHE A 1058 14.38 -13.79 -15.46
N ALA A 1059 15.12 -12.70 -15.39
CA ALA A 1059 15.99 -12.42 -14.27
C ALA A 1059 16.01 -10.93 -14.01
N GLY A 1060 16.19 -10.58 -12.75
CA GLY A 1060 16.27 -9.20 -12.31
C GLY A 1060 16.54 -9.16 -10.82
N ARG A 1061 16.64 -7.94 -10.30
CA ARG A 1061 16.75 -7.71 -8.88
C ARG A 1061 15.87 -6.54 -8.50
N ASP A 1062 15.40 -6.61 -7.27
CA ASP A 1062 14.84 -5.46 -6.59
C ASP A 1062 15.94 -4.41 -6.40
N GLN A 1063 15.53 -3.16 -6.17
CA GLN A 1063 16.46 -2.08 -5.92
C GLN A 1063 16.00 -1.24 -4.75
N LEU A 1064 16.92 -0.99 -3.82
CA LEU A 1064 16.65 -0.12 -2.68
C LEU A 1064 16.80 1.36 -3.06
N ARG A 1065 15.67 2.06 -3.12
CA ARG A 1065 15.56 3.52 -3.23
C ARG A 1065 15.39 4.14 -1.85
N ARG A 1066 15.58 5.45 -1.73
CA ARG A 1066 15.24 6.18 -0.49
C ARG A 1066 13.74 6.07 -0.27
N ALA A 1067 13.28 5.87 0.96
CA ALA A 1067 11.85 5.97 1.26
C ALA A 1067 11.32 7.39 0.95
N PRO A 1068 10.01 7.57 0.68
CA PRO A 1068 9.42 8.89 0.54
C PRO A 1068 9.58 9.73 1.82
N ILE A 1069 9.70 11.04 1.67
CA ILE A 1069 9.71 11.98 2.81
C ILE A 1069 8.32 12.07 3.45
N ASN A 1070 7.29 11.88 2.64
CA ASN A 1070 5.90 11.91 3.01
C ASN A 1070 5.18 10.75 2.30
N ASP A 1071 4.95 9.65 3.02
CA ASP A 1071 4.32 8.46 2.48
C ASP A 1071 2.80 8.56 2.61
N LEU A 1072 2.05 7.92 1.70
CA LEU A 1072 0.61 7.73 1.86
C LEU A 1072 0.30 6.63 2.88
N ALA A 1073 1.21 5.66 3.04
CA ALA A 1073 1.13 4.64 4.07
C ALA A 1073 1.50 5.22 5.46
N ILE A 1074 1.00 4.60 6.53
CA ILE A 1074 1.39 4.95 7.89
C ILE A 1074 2.88 4.68 8.11
N VAL A 1075 3.49 5.44 9.03
CA VAL A 1075 4.86 5.12 9.48
C VAL A 1075 4.91 3.74 10.09
N THR A 1076 5.98 3.02 9.81
CA THR A 1076 6.31 1.75 10.44
C THR A 1076 7.68 1.84 11.10
N ASP A 1077 7.98 0.87 11.95
CA ASP A 1077 9.28 0.72 12.56
C ASP A 1077 10.26 0.09 11.56
N SER A 1078 11.27 0.85 11.17
CA SER A 1078 12.32 0.41 10.25
C SER A 1078 13.70 0.64 10.86
N PHE A 1079 14.51 -0.42 10.95
CA PHE A 1079 15.81 -0.39 11.63
C PHE A 1079 16.90 -1.19 10.88
N GLY A 1080 18.16 -0.98 11.28
CA GLY A 1080 19.34 -1.60 10.66
C GLY A 1080 19.77 -0.95 9.35
N ARG A 1081 20.47 -1.72 8.49
CA ARG A 1081 21.21 -1.16 7.34
C ARG A 1081 20.33 -0.49 6.28
N ASN A 1082 19.08 -0.92 6.15
CA ASN A 1082 18.17 -0.48 5.08
C ASN A 1082 16.95 0.31 5.58
N ALA A 1083 16.84 0.59 6.89
CA ALA A 1083 15.72 1.25 7.60
C ALA A 1083 14.99 2.45 6.94
N TYR A 1084 15.63 3.15 6.02
CA TYR A 1084 15.06 4.34 5.36
C TYR A 1084 15.04 4.17 3.85
N ARG A 1085 14.87 2.93 3.40
CA ARG A 1085 14.83 2.54 2.00
C ARG A 1085 13.54 1.79 1.69
N THR A 1086 13.10 1.93 0.45
CA THR A 1086 12.00 1.15 -0.11
C THR A 1086 12.51 0.35 -1.29
N SER A 1087 12.01 -0.87 -1.46
CA SER A 1087 12.32 -1.71 -2.61
C SER A 1087 11.43 -1.32 -3.78
N VAL A 1088 12.04 -1.09 -4.94
CA VAL A 1088 11.36 -0.90 -6.22
C VAL A 1088 11.79 -1.95 -7.23
N GLN A 1089 10.91 -2.27 -8.17
CA GLN A 1089 11.15 -3.19 -9.27
C GLN A 1089 11.10 -2.41 -10.58
N ASN A 1090 12.25 -2.25 -11.23
CA ASN A 1090 12.37 -1.53 -12.50
C ASN A 1090 12.61 -2.51 -13.66
N GLY A 1091 12.11 -2.16 -14.85
CA GLY A 1091 12.24 -2.98 -16.05
C GLY A 1091 11.64 -4.39 -15.85
N LEU A 1092 12.38 -5.42 -16.23
CA LEU A 1092 11.90 -6.81 -16.15
C LEU A 1092 11.93 -7.39 -14.73
N ALA A 1093 12.43 -6.64 -13.74
CA ALA A 1093 12.41 -7.08 -12.35
C ALA A 1093 10.98 -7.31 -11.82
N VAL A 1094 9.98 -6.59 -12.35
CA VAL A 1094 8.55 -6.72 -11.98
C VAL A 1094 7.99 -8.11 -12.26
N ILE A 1095 8.56 -8.81 -13.26
CA ILE A 1095 8.14 -10.14 -13.71
C ILE A 1095 9.23 -11.21 -13.53
N ARG A 1096 10.29 -10.93 -12.74
CA ARG A 1096 11.46 -11.82 -12.61
C ARG A 1096 11.17 -13.21 -12.06
N GLU A 1097 10.08 -13.38 -11.32
CA GLU A 1097 9.68 -14.68 -10.73
C GLU A 1097 8.60 -15.39 -11.57
N ARG A 1098 8.51 -15.04 -12.86
CA ARG A 1098 7.53 -15.59 -13.80
C ARG A 1098 8.21 -16.42 -14.88
N ASP A 1099 9.13 -17.30 -14.54
CA ASP A 1099 9.72 -18.20 -15.54
C ASP A 1099 8.65 -19.11 -16.11
N GLU A 1100 8.56 -19.20 -17.44
CA GLU A 1100 7.42 -19.83 -18.11
C GLU A 1100 7.85 -20.92 -19.08
N ILE A 1101 6.98 -21.93 -19.18
CA ILE A 1101 6.92 -22.83 -20.32
C ILE A 1101 5.55 -22.71 -20.96
N PHE A 1102 5.48 -22.75 -22.30
CA PHE A 1102 4.21 -22.74 -22.99
C PHE A 1102 4.19 -23.64 -24.23
N LEU A 1103 2.99 -24.11 -24.54
CA LEU A 1103 2.66 -24.83 -25.76
C LEU A 1103 1.44 -24.16 -26.39
N ARG A 1104 1.56 -23.78 -27.66
CA ARG A 1104 0.51 -23.20 -28.48
C ARG A 1104 0.24 -24.12 -29.67
N ILE A 1105 -1.01 -24.38 -29.96
CA ILE A 1105 -1.47 -25.14 -31.13
C ILE A 1105 -2.43 -24.25 -31.89
N LYS A 1106 -2.13 -23.94 -33.15
CA LYS A 1106 -2.90 -23.02 -33.98
C LYS A 1106 -3.39 -23.71 -35.25
N TYR A 1107 -4.68 -23.54 -35.53
CA TYR A 1107 -5.36 -23.99 -36.74
C TYR A 1107 -6.00 -22.78 -37.45
N THR A 1108 -5.46 -22.39 -38.60
CA THR A 1108 -5.96 -21.28 -39.43
C THR A 1108 -6.88 -21.82 -40.52
N PHE A 1109 -7.97 -21.12 -40.84
CA PHE A 1109 -8.92 -21.53 -41.87
C PHE A 1109 -9.37 -20.37 -42.76
#